data_AF-A0A2M7G4W9-F1
#
_entry.id   AF-A0A2M7G4W9-F1
#
_cell.length_a   1.000
_cell.length_b   1.000
_cell.length_c   1.000
_cell.angle_alpha   90.00
_cell.angle_beta   90.00
_cell.angle_gamma   90.00
#
_symmetry.space_group_name_H-M   'P 1'
#
loop_
_entity.id
_entity.type
_entity.pdbx_description
1 polymer ?
#
loop_
_entity_poly.entity_id
_entity_poly.type
_entity_poly.pdbx_seq_one_letter_code
_entity_poly.pdbx_strand_id
1 'polypeptide(L)'
;MKKLLSSLLFACSLSLGSAALAEESTRLYLPQSVPLPAVALVDDSSALGLNPGGAGAKDLFELYLSKSLNPNNAGQFSVFAGIPNMSFGYQQFQAGILGDLRRFSMGVSYPLQDYLSLGLSYHLTQEIASANSNIHSFDLGLQFRPVSFLSLGLSARNLNNPRVQDREIKRSYVAGVGVRPFGKRLTLTADAQWDEGDDVKQMTGLFGLESEPIDGILLRGSIDLKGQFMLGLGFQFDHFNLGYYHSFNGTPNQDSLHLKVTNTTFHNAIQQMGNHFAYINLHQGLILDSGEPTGNFLRKNQPLSYWRFLEQLKEVETLSRYKGVVIDLSSLRAGLGTIEEIHEALRRVRSAGKQIIVYLREGGMAEHYLASLADKIVMHPLGSLQMKGFSYVMPHYKDLLEQVGVNIEFIKVGAYKTGLESYTRSESSAATLEQYGSIQKDDFDRYLANLQATRHLDPAVIDKIFKKSLFNASEAKETGLIDAIAYQDEIPEIAANLIHQPSSQFEDISRTRFEKNAWEPSDKIAVVYISGNIVEGNSGRGLVFGEEYVGSNTIVEQILALPRDPQVKALVVRINSPGGSALASDEIYRAMKLYKKLTGNPVIVSMADVAASGGYWIALAGDQILANESTMTGSIGIYAGKTNLHGLFNLLGVKHSIIKTNEKADAEGEHRAYSDDERQMIQNNLREYYRVFLERVSENRKLDFSVVEQVAQGRVYTGKQALNIHLVDKIGGLSEAIALARSQAKIRTQGIQIEHLPEMGNFLAQATLPLEQKALLPEIRASVERLFPSSTHVLAMLEPEFFLKF
;
A
#
# COMPACT_ATOMS: atom_id res chain seq x y z
N MET A 1 1.83 -34.22 15.03
CA MET A 1 1.41 -33.50 16.26
C MET A 1 1.51 -34.36 17.53
N LYS A 2 0.71 -35.42 17.76
CA LYS A 2 0.79 -36.23 19.00
C LYS A 2 2.18 -36.83 19.28
N LYS A 3 2.89 -37.32 18.25
CA LYS A 3 4.26 -37.83 18.39
C LYS A 3 5.29 -36.73 18.70
N LEU A 4 5.14 -35.53 18.12
CA LEU A 4 6.03 -34.39 18.41
C LEU A 4 5.81 -33.85 19.84
N LEU A 5 4.54 -33.77 20.27
CA LEU A 5 4.19 -33.37 21.64
C LEU A 5 4.69 -34.38 22.68
N SER A 6 4.58 -35.68 22.39
CA SER A 6 5.09 -36.73 23.28
C SER A 6 6.62 -36.78 23.29
N SER A 7 7.31 -36.50 22.18
CA SER A 7 8.77 -36.38 22.15
C SER A 7 9.28 -35.17 22.95
N LEU A 8 8.58 -34.02 22.91
CA LEU A 8 8.90 -32.84 23.73
C LEU A 8 8.63 -33.08 25.22
N LEU A 9 7.55 -33.79 25.57
CA LEU A 9 7.25 -34.15 26.96
C LEU A 9 8.18 -35.25 27.51
N PHE A 10 8.67 -36.16 26.66
CA PHE A 10 9.58 -37.24 27.07
C PHE A 10 11.04 -36.78 27.21
N ALA A 11 11.44 -35.70 26.52
CA ALA A 11 12.72 -35.04 26.75
C ALA A 11 12.81 -34.31 28.11
N CYS A 12 11.66 -34.04 28.76
CA CYS A 12 11.59 -33.36 30.06
C CYS A 12 11.60 -34.30 31.28
N SER A 13 11.57 -35.63 31.11
CA SER A 13 11.44 -36.57 32.24
C SER A 13 12.76 -37.17 32.76
N LEU A 14 13.92 -36.58 32.43
CA LEU A 14 15.22 -37.06 32.90
C LEU A 14 16.09 -35.95 33.51
N SER A 15 15.75 -35.52 34.75
CA SER A 15 16.72 -35.24 35.82
C SER A 15 16.02 -34.62 37.03
N LEU A 16 15.52 -35.44 37.95
CA LEU A 16 15.28 -35.05 39.34
C LEU A 16 16.37 -35.72 40.18
N GLY A 17 17.38 -34.93 40.55
CA GLY A 17 18.50 -35.36 41.39
C GLY A 17 19.22 -34.14 41.93
N SER A 18 19.02 -33.90 43.22
CA SER A 18 19.63 -32.83 44.03
C SER A 18 21.16 -32.81 44.00
N ALA A 19 21.77 -31.63 43.88
CA ALA A 19 22.98 -31.26 44.61
C ALA A 19 23.20 -29.74 44.55
N ALA A 20 23.55 -29.18 45.71
CA ALA A 20 23.82 -27.77 45.94
C ALA A 20 25.20 -27.33 45.41
N LEU A 21 25.35 -25.99 45.35
CA LEU A 21 26.60 -25.23 45.21
C LEU A 21 27.31 -25.36 43.85
N ALA A 22 26.95 -24.47 42.92
CA ALA A 22 27.81 -24.03 41.82
C ALA A 22 27.86 -22.50 41.83
N GLU A 23 29.05 -21.96 41.57
CA GLU A 23 29.45 -20.55 41.59
C GLU A 23 28.41 -19.57 41.03
N GLU A 24 28.40 -18.33 41.56
CA GLU A 24 27.57 -17.21 41.14
C GLU A 24 27.60 -17.02 39.61
N SER A 25 26.64 -17.64 38.93
CA SER A 25 26.55 -17.66 37.49
C SER A 25 26.34 -16.25 36.94
N THR A 26 26.93 -15.99 35.77
CA THR A 26 26.73 -14.80 34.94
C THR A 26 25.27 -14.44 34.64
N ARG A 27 24.34 -15.37 34.92
CA ARG A 27 22.89 -15.20 34.91
C ARG A 27 22.37 -14.12 35.89
N LEU A 28 23.19 -13.67 36.84
CA LEU A 28 22.90 -12.55 37.74
C LEU A 28 23.06 -11.16 37.07
N TYR A 29 23.62 -11.08 35.86
CA TYR A 29 23.81 -9.82 35.10
C TYR A 29 22.60 -9.41 34.25
N LEU A 30 21.43 -10.02 34.51
CA LEU A 30 20.18 -9.71 33.84
C LEU A 30 19.23 -8.97 34.79
N PRO A 31 18.60 -7.86 34.34
CA PRO A 31 17.55 -7.20 35.11
C PRO A 31 16.38 -8.17 35.31
N GLN A 32 16.24 -8.71 36.53
CA GLN A 32 15.18 -9.66 36.89
C GLN A 32 13.77 -9.03 36.92
N SER A 33 13.69 -7.69 36.96
CA SER A 33 12.45 -6.92 37.13
C SER A 33 11.63 -6.70 35.86
N VAL A 34 12.02 -7.28 34.72
CA VAL A 34 11.24 -7.22 33.49
C VAL A 34 10.71 -8.64 33.19
N PRO A 35 9.39 -8.88 33.26
CA PRO A 35 8.74 -10.10 32.79
C PRO A 35 8.82 -10.09 31.28
N LEU A 36 9.98 -10.51 30.81
CA LEU A 36 10.33 -10.55 29.42
C LEU A 36 9.71 -11.80 28.82
N PRO A 37 9.03 -11.70 27.67
CA PRO A 37 8.50 -12.86 26.98
C PRO A 37 9.66 -13.76 26.52
N ALA A 38 9.35 -14.98 26.08
CA ALA A 38 10.38 -15.92 25.65
C ALA A 38 11.23 -15.35 24.49
N VAL A 39 12.47 -15.80 24.36
CA VAL A 39 13.42 -15.34 23.30
C VAL A 39 12.87 -15.57 21.89
N ALA A 40 11.97 -16.55 21.73
CA ALA A 40 11.25 -16.79 20.48
C ALA A 40 10.01 -15.92 20.26
N LEU A 41 9.48 -15.23 21.29
CA LEU A 41 8.28 -14.40 21.15
C LEU A 41 8.59 -12.95 20.80
N VAL A 42 9.70 -12.43 21.32
CA VAL A 42 9.96 -10.99 21.33
C VAL A 42 10.14 -10.42 19.91
N ASP A 43 9.38 -9.39 19.60
CA ASP A 43 9.38 -8.68 18.32
C ASP A 43 8.95 -7.22 18.49
N ASP A 44 9.40 -6.65 19.60
CA ASP A 44 9.06 -5.31 20.02
C ASP A 44 10.29 -4.61 20.63
N SER A 45 10.14 -3.38 21.09
CA SER A 45 11.26 -2.58 21.59
C SER A 45 12.00 -3.23 22.77
N SER A 46 11.34 -4.14 23.51
CA SER A 46 11.97 -4.89 24.61
C SER A 46 12.91 -6.01 24.15
N ALA A 47 12.89 -6.37 22.85
CA ALA A 47 13.76 -7.38 22.24
C ALA A 47 15.25 -7.11 22.46
N LEU A 48 15.61 -5.83 22.63
CA LEU A 48 16.95 -5.38 23.00
C LEU A 48 17.56 -6.14 24.18
N GLY A 49 16.77 -6.50 25.19
CA GLY A 49 17.25 -7.20 26.38
C GLY A 49 17.26 -8.73 26.25
N LEU A 50 16.83 -9.27 25.10
CA LEU A 50 16.54 -10.69 24.93
C LEU A 50 17.13 -11.31 23.68
N ASN A 51 16.72 -10.78 22.53
CA ASN A 51 17.02 -11.28 21.20
C ASN A 51 17.02 -10.07 20.24
N PRO A 52 18.17 -9.47 19.94
CA PRO A 52 18.20 -8.32 19.05
C PRO A 52 17.71 -8.64 17.63
N GLY A 53 17.54 -9.91 17.24
CA GLY A 53 16.85 -10.30 16.01
C GLY A 53 15.41 -9.82 15.93
N GLY A 54 14.75 -9.56 17.07
CA GLY A 54 13.44 -8.94 17.14
C GLY A 54 13.45 -7.42 17.40
N ALA A 55 14.61 -6.75 17.37
CA ALA A 55 14.70 -5.34 17.75
C ALA A 55 14.05 -4.41 16.74
N GLY A 56 13.11 -3.60 17.22
CA GLY A 56 12.39 -2.61 16.42
C GLY A 56 10.95 -2.44 16.89
N ALA A 57 10.29 -1.40 16.39
CA ALA A 57 8.84 -1.40 16.30
C ALA A 57 8.41 -2.15 15.02
N LYS A 58 7.27 -2.84 15.05
CA LYS A 58 6.79 -3.64 13.90
C LYS A 58 6.42 -2.78 12.70
N ASP A 59 5.52 -1.83 12.92
CA ASP A 59 4.93 -1.07 11.82
C ASP A 59 5.43 0.38 11.80
N LEU A 60 5.68 1.00 12.96
CA LEU A 60 6.10 2.41 13.06
C LEU A 60 6.84 2.72 14.37
N PHE A 61 6.15 3.14 15.45
CA PHE A 61 6.78 3.58 16.70
C PHE A 61 6.23 2.82 17.90
N GLU A 62 7.11 2.57 18.87
CA GLU A 62 6.76 1.93 20.13
C GLU A 62 7.59 2.49 21.29
N LEU A 63 6.97 2.63 22.45
CA LEU A 63 7.61 2.92 23.73
C LEU A 63 7.16 1.89 24.76
N TYR A 64 8.09 1.17 25.37
CA TYR A 64 7.84 0.20 26.43
C TYR A 64 8.45 0.68 27.74
N LEU A 65 7.64 0.76 28.79
CA LEU A 65 8.06 1.12 30.13
C LEU A 65 7.77 -0.02 31.10
N SER A 66 8.68 -0.23 32.04
CA SER A 66 8.58 -1.25 33.07
C SER A 66 9.07 -0.69 34.40
N LYS A 67 8.35 -0.96 35.49
CA LYS A 67 8.74 -0.54 36.84
C LYS A 67 8.45 -1.63 37.87
N SER A 68 9.42 -1.90 38.74
CA SER A 68 9.24 -2.74 39.92
C SER A 68 8.43 -2.02 40.99
N LEU A 69 7.47 -2.71 41.59
CA LEU A 69 6.65 -2.24 42.72
C LEU A 69 7.18 -2.72 44.08
N ASN A 70 8.19 -3.59 44.09
CA ASN A 70 8.78 -4.09 45.34
C ASN A 70 9.53 -2.93 46.05
N PRO A 71 9.21 -2.61 47.32
CA PRO A 71 9.86 -1.53 48.07
C PRO A 71 11.38 -1.65 48.17
N ASN A 72 11.91 -2.88 48.23
CA ASN A 72 13.34 -3.15 48.33
C ASN A 72 14.08 -2.95 46.99
N ASN A 73 13.33 -2.94 45.87
CA ASN A 73 13.83 -2.80 44.50
C ASN A 73 13.13 -1.64 43.77
N ALA A 74 12.66 -0.63 44.50
CA ALA A 74 11.79 0.44 43.96
C ALA A 74 12.49 1.34 42.92
N GLY A 75 13.82 1.34 42.89
CA GLY A 75 14.64 2.05 41.90
C GLY A 75 14.77 1.32 40.55
N GLN A 76 14.25 0.09 40.41
CA GLN A 76 14.39 -0.66 39.17
C GLN A 76 13.32 -0.28 38.14
N PHE A 77 13.76 0.21 36.99
CA PHE A 77 12.89 0.53 35.87
C PHE A 77 13.58 0.32 34.52
N SER A 78 12.80 0.18 33.47
CA SER A 78 13.30 0.08 32.10
C SER A 78 12.41 0.89 31.17
N VAL A 79 13.03 1.53 30.19
CA VAL A 79 12.39 2.24 29.10
C VAL A 79 13.04 1.77 27.80
N PHE A 80 12.24 1.28 26.88
CA PHE A 80 12.68 0.95 25.53
C PHE A 80 11.86 1.75 24.52
N ALA A 81 12.52 2.23 23.47
CA ALA A 81 11.89 2.89 22.35
C ALA A 81 12.27 2.17 21.07
N GLY A 82 11.29 1.88 20.22
CA GLY A 82 11.45 1.19 18.95
C GLY A 82 10.99 2.06 17.78
N ILE A 83 11.76 2.01 16.69
CA ILE A 83 11.35 2.39 15.34
C ILE A 83 11.56 1.16 14.43
N PRO A 84 11.11 1.12 13.16
CA PRO A 84 11.26 -0.08 12.35
C PRO A 84 12.72 -0.49 12.29
N ASN A 85 13.01 -1.76 12.63
CA ASN A 85 14.34 -2.38 12.64
C ASN A 85 15.39 -1.80 13.61
N MET A 86 15.02 -0.87 14.51
CA MET A 86 15.95 -0.33 15.50
C MET A 86 15.30 -0.11 16.86
N SER A 87 16.06 -0.32 17.94
CA SER A 87 15.59 -0.05 19.29
C SER A 87 16.66 0.63 20.14
N PHE A 88 16.20 1.40 21.11
CA PHE A 88 17.00 2.08 22.11
C PHE A 88 16.46 1.72 23.49
N GLY A 89 17.35 1.54 24.47
CA GLY A 89 16.97 1.11 25.81
C GLY A 89 17.72 1.86 26.89
N TYR A 90 17.02 2.19 27.96
CA TYR A 90 17.58 2.59 29.24
C TYR A 90 17.03 1.67 30.32
N GLN A 91 17.91 1.13 31.16
CA GLN A 91 17.52 0.28 32.27
C GLN A 91 18.28 0.69 33.52
N GLN A 92 17.62 0.65 34.67
CA GLN A 92 18.23 0.74 35.99
C GLN A 92 17.83 -0.50 36.77
N PHE A 93 18.80 -1.23 37.30
CA PHE A 93 18.56 -2.51 37.99
C PHE A 93 19.67 -2.83 38.97
N GLN A 94 19.38 -3.72 39.92
CA GLN A 94 20.36 -4.19 40.90
C GLN A 94 20.86 -5.58 40.51
N ALA A 95 22.17 -5.81 40.59
CA ALA A 95 22.80 -7.06 40.15
C ALA A 95 23.69 -7.67 41.25
N GLY A 96 23.07 -8.36 42.21
CA GLY A 96 23.77 -9.11 43.27
C GLY A 96 24.90 -8.29 43.93
N ILE A 97 26.13 -8.80 43.86
CA ILE A 97 27.34 -8.18 44.41
C ILE A 97 27.81 -6.90 43.71
N LEU A 98 27.28 -6.57 42.52
CA LEU A 98 27.69 -5.42 41.71
C LEU A 98 26.92 -4.12 42.03
N GLY A 99 25.96 -4.20 42.96
CA GLY A 99 25.17 -3.03 43.37
C GLY A 99 24.19 -2.55 42.30
N ASP A 100 23.90 -1.24 42.34
CA ASP A 100 22.97 -0.58 41.42
C ASP A 100 23.67 -0.22 40.11
N LEU A 101 23.11 -0.73 39.01
CA LEU A 101 23.60 -0.53 37.66
C LEU A 101 22.60 0.27 36.83
N ARG A 102 23.13 1.03 35.87
CA ARG A 102 22.38 1.60 34.75
C ARG A 102 22.93 1.09 33.43
N ARG A 103 22.06 0.81 32.47
CA ARG A 103 22.42 0.28 31.16
C ARG A 103 21.76 1.09 30.05
N PHE A 104 22.57 1.55 29.11
CA PHE A 104 22.14 2.16 27.85
C PHE A 104 22.33 1.14 26.73
N SER A 105 21.33 0.95 25.89
CA SER A 105 21.33 -0.08 24.85
C SER A 105 20.90 0.50 23.51
N MET A 106 21.51 0.02 22.44
CA MET A 106 21.07 0.26 21.07
C MET A 106 21.14 -1.05 20.30
N GLY A 107 20.10 -1.35 19.54
CA GLY A 107 19.99 -2.59 18.77
C GLY A 107 19.45 -2.33 17.38
N VAL A 108 19.94 -3.10 16.42
CA VAL A 108 19.47 -3.08 15.03
C VAL A 108 19.10 -4.51 14.66
N SER A 109 17.93 -4.68 14.04
CA SER A 109 17.52 -5.92 13.40
C SER A 109 17.54 -5.76 11.89
N TYR A 110 17.98 -6.80 11.19
CA TYR A 110 17.99 -6.88 9.74
C TYR A 110 17.11 -8.07 9.32
N PRO A 111 15.94 -7.82 8.71
CA PRO A 111 15.12 -8.88 8.16
C PRO A 111 15.77 -9.41 6.88
N LEU A 112 16.34 -10.62 6.94
CA LEU A 112 16.86 -11.31 5.75
C LEU A 112 15.72 -11.79 4.85
N GLN A 113 14.60 -12.18 5.48
CA GLN A 113 13.32 -12.60 4.90
C GLN A 113 12.22 -12.26 5.92
N ASP A 114 10.93 -12.32 5.55
CA ASP A 114 9.84 -12.04 6.51
C ASP A 114 9.81 -13.04 7.68
N TYR A 115 10.35 -14.25 7.47
CA TYR A 115 10.46 -15.30 8.49
C TYR A 115 11.83 -15.38 9.15
N LEU A 116 12.83 -14.59 8.75
CA LEU A 116 14.20 -14.70 9.28
C LEU A 116 14.81 -13.32 9.47
N SER A 117 15.17 -13.00 10.71
CA SER A 117 15.91 -11.79 11.02
C SER A 117 17.14 -12.09 11.88
N LEU A 118 18.17 -11.28 11.66
CA LEU A 118 19.38 -11.23 12.47
C LEU A 118 19.44 -9.88 13.14
N GLY A 119 19.94 -9.82 14.36
CA GLY A 119 20.14 -8.53 15.01
C GLY A 119 21.37 -8.50 15.88
N LEU A 120 21.87 -7.28 16.05
CA LEU A 120 23.03 -6.96 16.86
C LEU A 120 22.62 -5.88 17.86
N SER A 121 22.96 -6.04 19.12
CA SER A 121 22.84 -4.99 20.12
C SER A 121 24.15 -4.69 20.81
N TYR A 122 24.28 -3.44 21.21
CA TYR A 122 25.35 -2.91 22.01
C TYR A 122 24.77 -2.39 23.32
N HIS A 123 25.45 -2.69 24.42
CA HIS A 123 25.08 -2.25 25.76
C HIS A 123 26.27 -1.60 26.46
N LEU A 124 26.04 -0.41 26.99
CA LEU A 124 26.92 0.29 27.93
C LEU A 124 26.29 0.20 29.33
N THR A 125 26.90 -0.60 30.20
CA THR A 125 26.49 -0.72 31.60
C THR A 125 27.46 0.06 32.50
N GLN A 126 26.92 0.75 33.50
CA GLN A 126 27.68 1.55 34.47
C GLN A 126 27.13 1.30 35.86
N GLU A 127 28.01 1.20 36.84
CA GLU A 127 27.66 1.22 38.26
C GLU A 127 27.32 2.65 38.69
N ILE A 128 26.19 2.83 39.37
CA ILE A 128 25.68 4.16 39.74
C ILE A 128 26.58 4.82 40.79
N ALA A 129 27.17 4.03 41.69
CA ALA A 129 28.03 4.51 42.77
C ALA A 129 29.49 4.76 42.34
N SER A 130 29.91 4.37 41.13
CA SER A 130 31.30 4.41 40.68
C SER A 130 31.45 5.10 39.32
N ALA A 131 32.19 6.21 39.29
CA ALA A 131 32.32 7.09 38.12
C ALA A 131 33.10 6.49 36.93
N ASN A 132 33.74 5.32 37.07
CA ASN A 132 34.65 4.73 36.08
C ASN A 132 34.38 3.24 35.78
N SER A 133 33.10 2.85 35.79
CA SER A 133 32.64 1.45 35.68
C SER A 133 32.03 1.12 34.31
N ASN A 134 32.58 1.65 33.22
CA ASN A 134 32.06 1.43 31.87
C ASN A 134 32.27 -0.02 31.41
N ILE A 135 31.19 -0.77 31.29
CA ILE A 135 31.18 -2.15 30.84
C ILE A 135 30.47 -2.20 29.50
N HIS A 136 31.21 -2.56 28.47
CA HIS A 136 30.73 -2.64 27.09
C HIS A 136 30.42 -4.09 26.74
N SER A 137 29.23 -4.37 26.21
CA SER A 137 28.86 -5.72 25.78
C SER A 137 28.11 -5.71 24.46
N PHE A 138 28.23 -6.81 23.73
CA PHE A 138 27.57 -7.02 22.45
C PHE A 138 26.79 -8.32 22.46
N ASP A 139 25.57 -8.29 21.94
CA ASP A 139 24.71 -9.46 21.81
C ASP A 139 24.31 -9.66 20.34
N LEU A 140 24.22 -10.92 19.93
CA LEU A 140 23.73 -11.33 18.62
C LEU A 140 22.44 -12.12 18.81
N GLY A 141 21.49 -11.90 17.91
CA GLY A 141 20.18 -12.49 17.94
C GLY A 141 19.76 -13.01 16.58
N LEU A 142 19.01 -14.10 16.58
CA LEU A 142 18.38 -14.68 15.41
C LEU A 142 16.93 -14.99 15.76
N GLN A 143 16.02 -14.60 14.88
CA GLN A 143 14.60 -14.92 14.98
C GLN A 143 14.19 -15.65 13.71
N PHE A 144 13.55 -16.82 13.85
CA PHE A 144 13.14 -17.65 12.73
C PHE A 144 11.69 -18.14 12.89
N ARG A 145 10.81 -17.77 11.97
CA ARG A 145 9.36 -17.98 12.00
C ARG A 145 8.86 -18.62 10.71
N PRO A 146 9.21 -19.89 10.45
CA PRO A 146 8.95 -20.52 9.15
C PRO A 146 7.47 -20.72 8.83
N VAL A 147 6.59 -20.68 9.85
CA VAL A 147 5.14 -20.84 9.72
C VAL A 147 4.43 -20.02 10.81
N SER A 148 3.17 -19.66 10.57
CA SER A 148 2.36 -18.79 11.45
C SER A 148 2.21 -19.26 12.90
N PHE A 149 2.39 -20.55 13.16
CA PHE A 149 2.24 -21.14 14.48
C PHE A 149 3.56 -21.48 15.17
N LEU A 150 4.72 -21.27 14.55
CA LEU A 150 6.03 -21.66 15.11
C LEU A 150 7.02 -20.50 15.04
N SER A 151 7.66 -20.24 16.17
CA SER A 151 8.74 -19.27 16.28
C SER A 151 9.92 -19.88 17.01
N LEU A 152 11.11 -19.62 16.50
CA LEU A 152 12.38 -20.06 17.06
C LEU A 152 13.25 -18.83 17.29
N GLY A 153 13.87 -18.76 18.47
CA GLY A 153 14.76 -17.67 18.85
C GLY A 153 16.11 -18.22 19.30
N LEU A 154 17.19 -17.58 18.87
CA LEU A 154 18.53 -17.82 19.39
C LEU A 154 19.14 -16.48 19.77
N SER A 155 19.75 -16.42 20.95
CA SER A 155 20.51 -15.25 21.40
C SER A 155 21.84 -15.70 21.98
N ALA A 156 22.91 -15.04 21.55
CA ALA A 156 24.23 -15.15 22.14
C ALA A 156 24.59 -13.78 22.73
N ARG A 157 24.74 -13.72 24.04
CA ARG A 157 24.97 -12.49 24.79
C ARG A 157 26.40 -12.42 25.28
N ASN A 158 26.87 -11.20 25.55
CA ASN A 158 28.21 -10.94 26.07
C ASN A 158 29.32 -11.49 25.16
N LEU A 159 29.18 -11.33 23.83
CA LEU A 159 30.08 -11.92 22.83
C LEU A 159 31.56 -11.61 23.07
N ASN A 160 31.84 -10.45 23.65
CA ASN A 160 33.17 -9.94 23.97
C ASN A 160 33.66 -10.28 25.39
N ASN A 161 32.96 -11.14 26.13
CA ASN A 161 33.31 -11.55 27.50
C ASN A 161 33.66 -10.36 28.42
N PRO A 162 32.72 -9.42 28.65
CA PRO A 162 32.99 -8.18 29.37
C PRO A 162 33.46 -8.46 30.80
N ARG A 163 34.36 -7.62 31.30
CA ARG A 163 34.89 -7.74 32.66
C ARG A 163 34.24 -6.73 33.57
N VAL A 164 33.88 -7.19 34.77
CA VAL A 164 33.37 -6.33 35.84
C VAL A 164 34.23 -6.57 37.06
N GLN A 165 34.93 -5.51 37.49
CA GLN A 165 36.01 -5.64 38.47
C GLN A 165 37.04 -6.68 37.98
N ASP A 166 37.31 -7.74 38.75
CA ASP A 166 38.24 -8.83 38.40
C ASP A 166 37.55 -10.09 37.83
N ARG A 167 36.24 -10.03 37.56
CA ARG A 167 35.46 -11.18 37.06
C ARG A 167 35.13 -11.03 35.59
N GLU A 168 35.35 -12.10 34.84
CA GLU A 168 34.95 -12.20 33.44
C GLU A 168 33.51 -12.70 33.33
N ILE A 169 32.67 -11.94 32.63
CA ILE A 169 31.32 -12.38 32.30
C ILE A 169 31.41 -13.27 31.08
N LYS A 170 31.24 -14.58 31.29
CA LYS A 170 31.07 -15.59 30.25
C LYS A 170 29.95 -15.25 29.27
N ARG A 171 30.09 -15.74 28.04
CA ARG A 171 29.02 -15.72 27.04
C ARG A 171 27.83 -16.53 27.54
N SER A 172 26.63 -16.02 27.28
CA SER A 172 25.38 -16.69 27.62
C SER A 172 24.60 -16.97 26.35
N TYR A 173 24.04 -18.17 26.25
CA TYR A 173 23.29 -18.62 25.08
C TYR A 173 21.86 -18.94 25.51
N VAL A 174 20.89 -18.51 24.71
CA VAL A 174 19.48 -18.84 24.91
C VAL A 174 18.91 -19.37 23.60
N ALA A 175 18.26 -20.53 23.69
CA ALA A 175 17.48 -21.10 22.60
C ALA A 175 16.04 -21.22 23.03
N GLY A 176 15.12 -20.65 22.24
CA GLY A 176 13.71 -20.60 22.53
C GLY A 176 12.86 -21.18 21.41
N VAL A 177 11.75 -21.82 21.79
CA VAL A 177 10.66 -22.19 20.88
C VAL A 177 9.34 -21.63 21.38
N GLY A 178 8.54 -21.11 20.45
CA GLY A 178 7.18 -20.65 20.69
C GLY A 178 6.21 -21.29 19.72
N VAL A 179 5.06 -21.75 20.20
CA VAL A 179 4.03 -22.43 19.40
C VAL A 179 2.65 -21.81 19.64
N ARG A 180 1.92 -21.51 18.56
CA ARG A 180 0.56 -20.94 18.56
C ARG A 180 -0.46 -21.91 17.94
N PRO A 181 -0.91 -22.95 18.67
CA PRO A 181 -1.86 -23.93 18.12
C PRO A 181 -3.19 -23.31 17.70
N PHE A 182 -3.57 -22.15 18.26
CA PHE A 182 -4.84 -21.45 17.99
C PHE A 182 -4.62 -19.96 17.69
N GLY A 183 -3.51 -19.61 17.04
CA GLY A 183 -3.12 -18.21 16.83
C GLY A 183 -2.78 -17.50 18.14
N LYS A 184 -3.01 -16.18 18.24
CA LYS A 184 -2.74 -15.40 19.46
C LYS A 184 -3.57 -15.84 20.69
N ARG A 185 -4.65 -16.60 20.49
CA ARG A 185 -5.51 -17.11 21.58
C ARG A 185 -4.76 -17.99 22.57
N LEU A 186 -3.73 -18.71 22.12
CA LEU A 186 -2.86 -19.50 22.98
C LEU A 186 -1.48 -19.61 22.35
N THR A 187 -0.48 -19.15 23.09
CA THR A 187 0.94 -19.28 22.79
C THR A 187 1.61 -20.06 23.91
N LEU A 188 2.38 -21.08 23.56
CA LEU A 188 3.19 -21.87 24.49
C LEU A 188 4.66 -21.66 24.17
N THR A 189 5.52 -21.55 25.18
CA THR A 189 6.95 -21.35 24.97
C THR A 189 7.80 -22.25 25.85
N ALA A 190 9.02 -22.51 25.37
CA ALA A 190 10.07 -23.14 26.14
C ALA A 190 11.40 -22.52 25.74
N ASP A 191 12.12 -21.96 26.71
CA ASP A 191 13.47 -21.45 26.56
C ASP A 191 14.45 -22.34 27.33
N ALA A 192 15.62 -22.56 26.76
CA ALA A 192 16.77 -23.19 27.40
C ALA A 192 17.93 -22.19 27.39
N GLN A 193 18.54 -21.98 28.55
CA GLN A 193 19.66 -21.07 28.73
C GLN A 193 20.85 -21.79 29.36
N TRP A 194 22.05 -21.49 28.85
CA TRP A 194 23.32 -21.98 29.37
C TRP A 194 24.43 -20.95 29.14
N ASP A 195 25.43 -20.96 30.02
CA ASP A 195 26.63 -20.13 29.89
C ASP A 195 27.80 -20.95 29.33
N GLU A 196 28.81 -20.25 28.83
CA GLU A 196 30.00 -20.87 28.24
C GLU A 196 30.74 -21.75 29.26
N GLY A 197 30.84 -23.04 28.95
CA GLY A 197 31.48 -24.04 29.81
C GLY A 197 30.54 -24.70 30.84
N ASP A 198 29.24 -24.45 30.79
CA ASP A 198 28.25 -25.14 31.62
C ASP A 198 28.04 -26.61 31.19
N ASP A 199 27.86 -27.50 32.17
CA ASP A 199 27.36 -28.86 31.96
C ASP A 199 25.84 -28.86 31.68
N VAL A 200 25.34 -29.92 31.05
CA VAL A 200 23.89 -30.09 30.76
C VAL A 200 23.03 -29.95 32.03
N LYS A 201 23.52 -30.40 33.19
CA LYS A 201 22.81 -30.29 34.48
C LYS A 201 22.68 -28.86 35.00
N GLN A 202 23.51 -27.95 34.49
CA GLN A 202 23.50 -26.54 34.88
C GLN A 202 22.57 -25.72 33.98
N MET A 203 22.04 -26.27 32.88
CA MET A 203 21.09 -25.58 32.02
C MET A 203 19.83 -25.18 32.80
N THR A 204 19.38 -23.93 32.59
CA THR A 204 18.08 -23.46 33.09
C THR A 204 17.05 -23.51 31.97
N GLY A 205 15.80 -23.76 32.33
CA GLY A 205 14.68 -23.76 31.40
C GLY A 205 13.54 -22.91 31.93
N LEU A 206 12.83 -22.24 31.02
CA LEU A 206 11.64 -21.45 31.29
C LEU A 206 10.51 -21.90 30.36
N PHE A 207 9.40 -22.35 30.93
CA PHE A 207 8.20 -22.69 30.19
C PHE A 207 7.18 -21.58 30.36
N GLY A 208 6.66 -21.06 29.25
CA GLY A 208 5.71 -19.96 29.26
C GLY A 208 4.39 -20.30 28.57
N LEU A 209 3.36 -19.53 28.94
CA LEU A 209 2.04 -19.53 28.35
C LEU A 209 1.59 -18.08 28.22
N GLU A 210 1.17 -17.68 27.02
CA GLU A 210 0.44 -16.43 26.79
C GLU A 210 -0.92 -16.76 26.17
N SER A 211 -1.99 -16.13 26.63
CA SER A 211 -3.34 -16.35 26.12
C SER A 211 -4.07 -15.02 25.99
N GLU A 212 -4.70 -14.80 24.85
CA GLU A 212 -5.61 -13.69 24.59
C GLU A 212 -7.04 -14.26 24.42
N PRO A 213 -7.70 -14.69 25.51
CA PRO A 213 -9.00 -15.36 25.41
C PRO A 213 -10.07 -14.46 24.77
N ILE A 214 -9.96 -13.16 24.99
CA ILE A 214 -10.81 -12.11 24.47
C ILE A 214 -9.87 -10.99 23.98
N ASP A 215 -10.19 -10.37 22.84
CA ASP A 215 -9.36 -9.31 22.25
C ASP A 215 -9.02 -8.24 23.30
N GLY A 216 -7.73 -7.98 23.46
CA GLY A 216 -7.18 -7.02 24.41
C GLY A 216 -7.11 -7.46 25.87
N ILE A 217 -7.53 -8.67 26.25
CA ILE A 217 -7.25 -9.23 27.59
C ILE A 217 -6.11 -10.25 27.44
N LEU A 218 -4.97 -9.98 28.05
CA LEU A 218 -3.79 -10.83 28.01
C LEU A 218 -3.58 -11.55 29.34
N LEU A 219 -3.46 -12.86 29.30
CA LEU A 219 -3.05 -13.70 30.41
C LEU A 219 -1.66 -14.25 30.11
N ARG A 220 -0.75 -14.11 31.06
CA ARG A 220 0.61 -14.63 30.92
C ARG A 220 0.98 -15.46 32.15
N GLY A 221 1.67 -16.56 31.92
CA GLY A 221 2.21 -17.40 32.97
C GLY A 221 3.54 -17.98 32.54
N SER A 222 4.45 -18.17 33.50
CA SER A 222 5.69 -18.90 33.25
C SER A 222 6.13 -19.68 34.47
N ILE A 223 6.91 -20.73 34.26
CA ILE A 223 7.53 -21.52 35.32
C ILE A 223 8.94 -21.93 34.89
N ASP A 224 9.91 -21.77 35.78
CA ASP A 224 11.28 -22.20 35.55
C ASP A 224 11.56 -23.61 36.12
N LEU A 225 12.70 -24.20 35.75
CA LEU A 225 13.13 -25.51 36.28
C LEU A 225 13.38 -25.53 37.80
N LYS A 226 13.49 -24.37 38.44
CA LYS A 226 13.67 -24.24 39.90
C LYS A 226 12.32 -24.13 40.64
N GLY A 227 11.20 -24.11 39.91
CA GLY A 227 9.85 -24.02 40.47
C GLY A 227 9.42 -22.59 40.82
N GLN A 228 10.14 -21.57 40.35
CA GLN A 228 9.68 -20.18 40.37
C GLN A 228 8.64 -20.01 39.28
N PHE A 229 7.49 -19.43 39.60
CA PHE A 229 6.44 -19.21 38.62
C PHE A 229 5.94 -17.77 38.66
N MET A 230 5.59 -17.24 37.49
CA MET A 230 5.05 -15.90 37.33
C MET A 230 3.65 -15.98 36.75
N LEU A 231 2.79 -15.07 37.19
CA LEU A 231 1.48 -14.84 36.60
C LEU A 231 1.32 -13.36 36.28
N GLY A 232 0.73 -13.06 35.12
CA GLY A 232 0.48 -11.71 34.67
C GLY A 232 -0.87 -11.54 34.00
N LEU A 233 -1.40 -10.34 34.14
CA LEU A 233 -2.64 -9.88 33.53
C LEU A 233 -2.35 -8.57 32.80
N GLY A 234 -2.82 -8.46 31.56
CA GLY A 234 -2.66 -7.26 30.76
C GLY A 234 -3.93 -6.87 30.03
N PHE A 235 -4.03 -5.59 29.71
CA PHE A 235 -5.14 -4.97 29.01
C PHE A 235 -4.58 -4.14 27.84
N GLN A 236 -5.00 -4.44 26.62
CA GLN A 236 -4.74 -3.62 25.45
C GLN A 236 -5.91 -2.66 25.23
N PHE A 237 -5.55 -1.43 24.99
CA PHE A 237 -6.40 -0.35 24.47
C PHE A 237 -5.80 0.07 23.14
N ASP A 238 -6.45 0.96 22.39
CA ASP A 238 -6.07 1.31 21.01
C ASP A 238 -4.57 1.53 20.85
N HIS A 239 -4.00 2.46 21.61
CA HIS A 239 -2.61 2.89 21.43
C HIS A 239 -1.71 2.54 22.61
N PHE A 240 -2.23 1.81 23.59
CA PHE A 240 -1.41 1.42 24.73
C PHE A 240 -1.86 0.10 25.35
N ASN A 241 -0.92 -0.59 25.97
CA ASN A 241 -1.14 -1.78 26.76
C ASN A 241 -0.63 -1.55 28.18
N LEU A 242 -1.44 -1.95 29.16
CA LEU A 242 -1.07 -1.95 30.57
C LEU A 242 -0.97 -3.39 31.05
N GLY A 243 0.13 -3.76 31.70
CA GLY A 243 0.35 -5.11 32.23
C GLY A 243 0.80 -5.10 33.68
N TYR A 244 0.37 -6.09 34.44
CA TYR A 244 0.83 -6.38 35.80
C TYR A 244 1.29 -7.83 35.89
N TYR A 245 2.39 -8.07 36.61
CA TYR A 245 2.92 -9.41 36.85
C TYR A 245 3.32 -9.58 38.31
N HIS A 246 3.14 -10.79 38.81
CA HIS A 246 3.59 -11.24 40.13
C HIS A 246 4.43 -12.50 39.99
N SER A 247 5.61 -12.49 40.61
CA SER A 247 6.49 -13.65 40.72
C SER A 247 6.36 -14.31 42.09
N PHE A 248 6.11 -15.62 42.07
CA PHE A 248 5.95 -16.48 43.24
C PHE A 248 7.17 -17.38 43.41
N ASN A 249 7.51 -17.72 44.65
CA ASN A 249 8.65 -18.56 45.03
C ASN A 249 10.03 -18.03 44.60
N GLY A 250 10.08 -16.82 44.04
CA GLY A 250 11.30 -16.04 43.85
C GLY A 250 11.69 -15.37 45.18
N THR A 251 12.98 -15.37 45.52
CA THR A 251 13.49 -14.61 46.65
C THR A 251 14.27 -13.40 46.10
N PRO A 252 13.74 -12.16 46.21
CA PRO A 252 12.41 -11.75 46.70
C PRO A 252 11.29 -11.91 45.66
N ASN A 253 10.03 -11.99 46.11
CA ASN A 253 8.86 -11.89 45.24
C ASN A 253 8.91 -10.55 44.49
N GLN A 254 8.54 -10.55 43.21
CA GLN A 254 8.63 -9.38 42.34
C GLN A 254 7.26 -9.03 41.77
N ASP A 255 6.84 -7.81 42.04
CA ASP A 255 5.67 -7.17 41.44
C ASP A 255 6.14 -6.15 40.42
N SER A 256 5.59 -6.18 39.21
CA SER A 256 5.97 -5.22 38.17
C SER A 256 4.77 -4.71 37.38
N LEU A 257 4.83 -3.43 37.02
CA LEU A 257 3.86 -2.77 36.15
C LEU A 257 4.54 -2.40 34.82
N HIS A 258 3.81 -2.58 33.72
CA HIS A 258 4.29 -2.29 32.38
C HIS A 258 3.30 -1.42 31.64
N LEU A 259 3.83 -0.47 30.87
CA LEU A 259 3.08 0.36 29.95
C LEU A 259 3.77 0.31 28.60
N LYS A 260 3.07 -0.19 27.59
CA LYS A 260 3.50 -0.12 26.20
C LYS A 260 2.64 0.89 25.48
N VAL A 261 3.23 1.79 24.71
CA VAL A 261 2.54 2.80 23.90
C VAL A 261 2.99 2.62 22.45
N THR A 262 2.07 2.68 21.50
CA THR A 262 2.34 2.56 20.07
C THR A 262 1.39 3.45 19.28
N ASN A 263 1.72 3.70 18.02
CA ASN A 263 0.85 4.40 17.09
C ASN A 263 0.07 3.45 16.16
N THR A 264 0.16 2.14 16.40
CA THR A 264 -0.79 1.18 15.86
C THR A 264 -2.00 1.04 16.78
N THR A 265 -3.07 0.48 16.26
CA THR A 265 -4.31 0.23 17.00
C THR A 265 -4.40 -1.26 17.33
N PHE A 266 -4.44 -1.59 18.62
CA PHE A 266 -4.69 -2.95 19.08
C PHE A 266 -6.17 -3.32 18.93
N HIS A 267 -6.45 -4.57 18.59
CA HIS A 267 -7.80 -5.11 18.69
C HIS A 267 -8.15 -5.28 20.17
N ASN A 268 -9.25 -4.68 20.62
CA ASN A 268 -9.70 -4.80 22.00
C ASN A 268 -11.23 -4.91 22.10
N ALA A 269 -11.72 -5.75 23.01
CA ALA A 269 -13.14 -6.05 23.16
C ALA A 269 -13.91 -4.96 23.92
N ILE A 270 -13.24 -4.18 24.77
CA ILE A 270 -13.85 -3.08 25.53
C ILE A 270 -14.45 -2.04 24.56
N GLN A 271 -13.74 -1.73 23.48
CA GLN A 271 -14.17 -0.77 22.48
C GLN A 271 -15.24 -1.31 21.51
N GLN A 272 -15.44 -2.63 21.45
CA GLN A 272 -16.51 -3.22 20.64
C GLN A 272 -17.91 -2.96 21.20
N MET A 273 -18.03 -2.42 22.42
CA MET A 273 -19.30 -2.16 23.10
C MET A 273 -19.93 -0.80 22.76
N GLY A 274 -19.28 0.04 21.93
CA GLY A 274 -19.78 1.36 21.56
C GLY A 274 -20.59 1.41 20.24
N ASN A 275 -21.37 2.47 20.08
CA ASN A 275 -22.08 2.80 18.84
C ASN A 275 -21.18 3.67 17.95
N HIS A 276 -20.11 3.08 17.40
CA HIS A 276 -19.15 3.82 16.60
C HIS A 276 -19.52 3.81 15.11
N PHE A 277 -19.35 4.95 14.46
CA PHE A 277 -19.20 5.03 13.01
C PHE A 277 -17.74 5.34 12.69
N ALA A 278 -17.21 4.68 11.67
CA ALA A 278 -15.97 5.12 11.05
C ALA A 278 -16.22 6.46 10.33
N TYR A 279 -15.27 7.37 10.42
CA TYR A 279 -15.29 8.64 9.69
C TYR A 279 -14.13 8.65 8.72
N ILE A 280 -14.41 8.86 7.43
CA ILE A 280 -13.40 8.96 6.38
C ILE A 280 -13.56 10.32 5.71
N ASN A 281 -12.48 11.11 5.76
CA ASN A 281 -12.42 12.43 5.17
C ASN A 281 -11.68 12.39 3.83
N LEU A 282 -12.38 12.75 2.75
CA LEU A 282 -11.82 12.78 1.40
C LEU A 282 -11.59 14.20 0.86
N HIS A 283 -11.58 15.24 1.71
CA HIS A 283 -11.38 16.64 1.28
C HIS A 283 -10.09 16.88 0.50
N GLN A 284 -9.02 16.15 0.84
CA GLN A 284 -7.72 16.27 0.17
C GLN A 284 -7.63 15.43 -1.12
N GLY A 285 -8.71 14.74 -1.49
CA GLY A 285 -8.76 13.80 -2.61
C GLY A 285 -8.13 12.44 -2.28
N LEU A 286 -8.14 11.56 -3.29
CA LEU A 286 -7.50 10.25 -3.26
C LEU A 286 -6.27 10.25 -4.18
N ILE A 287 -5.18 9.66 -3.72
CA ILE A 287 -4.03 9.35 -4.58
C ILE A 287 -4.34 8.03 -5.29
N LEU A 288 -4.53 8.09 -6.60
CA LEU A 288 -4.85 6.93 -7.43
C LEU A 288 -3.56 6.23 -7.91
N ASP A 289 -3.68 4.91 -8.12
CA ASP A 289 -2.71 4.08 -8.83
C ASP A 289 -1.23 4.23 -8.39
N SER A 290 -1.00 4.39 -7.08
CA SER A 290 0.33 4.46 -6.47
C SER A 290 0.46 3.51 -5.27
N GLY A 291 1.70 3.17 -4.90
CA GLY A 291 1.99 2.54 -3.61
C GLY A 291 1.60 3.42 -2.41
N GLU A 292 1.52 2.83 -1.22
CA GLU A 292 1.22 3.58 -0.01
C GLU A 292 2.34 4.58 0.32
N PRO A 293 2.03 5.85 0.61
CA PRO A 293 3.03 6.76 1.15
C PRO A 293 3.64 6.16 2.42
N THR A 294 4.96 5.94 2.47
CA THR A 294 5.64 5.59 3.71
C THR A 294 5.38 6.70 4.72
N GLY A 295 4.65 6.36 5.78
CA GLY A 295 4.04 7.31 6.69
C GLY A 295 5.06 8.31 7.23
N ASN A 296 5.00 9.55 6.76
CA ASN A 296 5.81 10.61 7.33
C ASN A 296 5.13 11.08 8.62
N PHE A 297 5.59 10.55 9.76
CA PHE A 297 5.06 10.81 11.11
C PHE A 297 4.83 12.31 11.42
N LEU A 298 5.59 13.21 10.78
CA LEU A 298 5.52 14.64 11.01
C LEU A 298 4.47 15.37 10.13
N ARG A 299 4.00 14.76 9.03
CA ARG A 299 3.04 15.39 8.12
C ARG A 299 1.61 14.93 8.43
N LYS A 300 0.87 15.78 9.15
CA LYS A 300 -0.54 15.54 9.51
C LYS A 300 -1.53 15.55 8.33
N ASN A 301 -1.16 16.02 7.14
CA ASN A 301 -2.10 16.22 6.02
C ASN A 301 -1.57 15.61 4.72
N GLN A 302 -1.59 14.29 4.60
CA GLN A 302 -1.36 13.62 3.32
C GLN A 302 -2.69 13.07 2.78
N PRO A 303 -2.93 13.16 1.46
CA PRO A 303 -4.11 12.54 0.87
C PRO A 303 -4.04 11.01 1.02
N LEU A 304 -5.20 10.40 1.19
CA LEU A 304 -5.34 8.96 1.37
C LEU A 304 -5.05 8.24 0.05
N SER A 305 -4.28 7.15 0.08
CA SER A 305 -4.12 6.32 -1.11
C SER A 305 -5.42 5.57 -1.40
N TYR A 306 -5.69 5.35 -2.69
CA TYR A 306 -6.85 4.60 -3.16
C TYR A 306 -6.96 3.22 -2.50
N TRP A 307 -5.85 2.48 -2.47
CA TRP A 307 -5.82 1.16 -1.84
C TRP A 307 -6.14 1.22 -0.34
N ARG A 308 -5.56 2.18 0.40
CA ARG A 308 -5.82 2.32 1.83
C ARG A 308 -7.28 2.66 2.11
N PHE A 309 -7.91 3.45 1.24
CA PHE A 309 -9.34 3.72 1.32
C PHE A 309 -10.18 2.43 1.17
N LEU A 310 -9.86 1.57 0.20
CA LEU A 310 -10.54 0.28 0.05
C LEU A 310 -10.30 -0.65 1.26
N GLU A 311 -9.10 -0.65 1.84
CA GLU A 311 -8.82 -1.39 3.07
C GLU A 311 -9.63 -0.89 4.25
N GLN A 312 -9.77 0.42 4.42
CA GLN A 312 -10.61 1.01 5.48
C GLN A 312 -12.08 0.62 5.34
N LEU A 313 -12.61 0.62 4.11
CA LEU A 313 -13.97 0.12 3.88
C LEU A 313 -14.10 -1.36 4.24
N LYS A 314 -13.09 -2.18 3.93
CA LYS A 314 -13.04 -3.58 4.34
C LYS A 314 -12.90 -3.76 5.87
N GLU A 315 -12.17 -2.90 6.54
CA GLU A 315 -12.10 -2.86 8.02
C GLU A 315 -13.48 -2.54 8.60
N VAL A 316 -14.21 -1.57 8.05
CA VAL A 316 -15.60 -1.26 8.45
C VAL A 316 -16.54 -2.44 8.20
N GLU A 317 -16.40 -3.10 7.04
CA GLU A 317 -17.18 -4.28 6.66
C GLU A 317 -17.02 -5.40 7.70
N THR A 318 -15.79 -5.67 8.13
CA THR A 318 -15.43 -6.85 8.93
C THR A 318 -15.51 -6.65 10.45
N LEU A 319 -15.23 -5.44 10.94
CA LEU A 319 -15.15 -5.18 12.38
C LEU A 319 -16.53 -4.90 12.99
N SER A 320 -16.88 -5.62 14.05
CA SER A 320 -18.16 -5.51 14.78
C SER A 320 -18.36 -4.14 15.47
N ARG A 321 -17.26 -3.46 15.81
CA ARG A 321 -17.25 -2.16 16.51
C ARG A 321 -17.90 -1.04 15.70
N TYR A 322 -17.81 -1.09 14.37
CA TYR A 322 -18.43 -0.09 13.51
C TYR A 322 -19.87 -0.49 13.20
N LYS A 323 -20.83 0.37 13.49
CA LYS A 323 -22.23 0.25 13.05
C LYS A 323 -22.42 0.79 11.63
N GLY A 324 -21.47 1.59 11.17
CA GLY A 324 -21.49 2.21 9.85
C GLY A 324 -20.25 3.03 9.54
N VAL A 325 -20.29 3.71 8.41
CA VAL A 325 -19.27 4.68 7.98
C VAL A 325 -19.92 5.99 7.55
N VAL A 326 -19.28 7.10 7.91
CA VAL A 326 -19.53 8.44 7.41
C VAL A 326 -18.40 8.79 6.45
N ILE A 327 -18.76 9.13 5.22
CA ILE A 327 -17.81 9.56 4.19
C ILE A 327 -18.07 11.05 3.94
N ASP A 328 -17.12 11.86 4.35
CA ASP A 328 -17.10 13.29 4.06
C ASP A 328 -16.46 13.48 2.69
N LEU A 329 -17.35 13.63 1.71
CA LEU A 329 -17.03 13.54 0.30
C LEU A 329 -16.97 14.94 -0.30
N SER A 330 -15.82 15.26 -0.90
CA SER A 330 -15.61 16.42 -1.75
C SER A 330 -15.44 15.97 -3.21
N SER A 331 -15.11 16.92 -4.10
CA SER A 331 -14.86 16.60 -5.51
C SER A 331 -13.77 15.54 -5.67
N LEU A 332 -14.13 14.42 -6.29
CA LEU A 332 -13.22 13.31 -6.58
C LEU A 332 -12.56 13.51 -7.93
N ARG A 333 -11.24 13.44 -7.94
CA ARG A 333 -10.43 13.38 -9.17
C ARG A 333 -10.21 11.91 -9.55
N ALA A 334 -11.26 11.24 -10.00
CA ALA A 334 -11.23 9.85 -10.43
C ALA A 334 -12.13 9.64 -11.65
N GLY A 335 -11.76 8.71 -12.54
CA GLY A 335 -12.66 8.30 -13.62
C GLY A 335 -13.78 7.39 -13.12
N LEU A 336 -14.73 7.12 -14.02
CA LEU A 336 -15.93 6.35 -13.69
C LEU A 336 -15.63 4.89 -13.31
N GLY A 337 -14.57 4.29 -13.87
CA GLY A 337 -14.19 2.91 -13.52
C GLY A 337 -13.74 2.81 -12.07
N THR A 338 -12.90 3.75 -11.63
CA THR A 338 -12.44 3.85 -10.23
C THR A 338 -13.62 4.17 -9.29
N ILE A 339 -14.54 5.03 -9.72
CA ILE A 339 -15.77 5.35 -8.98
C ILE A 339 -16.65 4.10 -8.79
N GLU A 340 -16.85 3.31 -9.83
CA GLU A 340 -17.60 2.04 -9.75
C GLU A 340 -16.95 1.06 -8.78
N GLU A 341 -15.63 0.98 -8.77
CA GLU A 341 -14.92 0.10 -7.85
C GLU A 341 -15.11 0.52 -6.37
N ILE A 342 -15.11 1.82 -6.08
CA ILE A 342 -15.46 2.35 -4.75
C ILE A 342 -16.93 2.04 -4.43
N HIS A 343 -17.82 2.22 -5.40
CA HIS A 343 -19.24 1.92 -5.27
C HIS A 343 -19.47 0.44 -4.89
N GLU A 344 -18.74 -0.50 -5.50
CA GLU A 344 -18.78 -1.92 -5.11
C GLU A 344 -18.27 -2.17 -3.68
N ALA A 345 -17.21 -1.48 -3.26
CA ALA A 345 -16.72 -1.57 -1.88
C ALA A 345 -17.76 -1.07 -0.87
N LEU A 346 -18.45 0.04 -1.17
CA LEU A 346 -19.55 0.53 -0.35
C LEU A 346 -20.74 -0.44 -0.32
N ARG A 347 -21.05 -1.08 -1.46
CA ARG A 347 -22.10 -2.10 -1.51
C ARG A 347 -21.78 -3.28 -0.59
N ARG A 348 -20.51 -3.71 -0.48
CA ARG A 348 -20.09 -4.74 0.49
C ARG A 348 -20.29 -4.31 1.94
N VAL A 349 -19.88 -3.08 2.28
CA VAL A 349 -20.11 -2.50 3.61
C VAL A 349 -21.60 -2.53 3.97
N ARG A 350 -22.46 -2.08 3.05
CA ARG A 350 -23.92 -2.12 3.24
C ARG A 350 -24.47 -3.55 3.37
N SER A 351 -23.97 -4.46 2.54
CA SER A 351 -24.37 -5.88 2.56
C SER A 351 -23.97 -6.60 3.86
N ALA A 352 -22.92 -6.12 4.54
CA ALA A 352 -22.53 -6.57 5.88
C ALA A 352 -23.43 -6.00 7.01
N GLY A 353 -24.52 -5.31 6.67
CA GLY A 353 -25.48 -4.74 7.61
C GLY A 353 -25.01 -3.42 8.24
N LYS A 354 -23.96 -2.80 7.70
CA LYS A 354 -23.42 -1.52 8.17
C LYS A 354 -24.17 -0.36 7.50
N GLN A 355 -24.43 0.69 8.26
CA GLN A 355 -25.04 1.91 7.74
C GLN A 355 -24.01 2.80 7.02
N ILE A 356 -24.43 3.48 5.96
CA ILE A 356 -23.57 4.39 5.20
C ILE A 356 -24.20 5.78 5.18
N ILE A 357 -23.44 6.78 5.60
CA ILE A 357 -23.79 8.18 5.50
C ILE A 357 -22.77 8.86 4.60
N VAL A 358 -23.23 9.58 3.59
CA VAL A 358 -22.35 10.40 2.74
C VAL A 358 -22.70 11.86 2.97
N TYR A 359 -21.71 12.64 3.39
CA TYR A 359 -21.83 14.07 3.58
C TYR A 359 -21.23 14.80 2.39
N LEU A 360 -22.03 15.65 1.74
CA LEU A 360 -21.67 16.40 0.54
C LEU A 360 -21.64 17.89 0.87
N ARG A 361 -20.49 18.54 0.64
CA ARG A 361 -20.42 20.01 0.65
C ARG A 361 -20.81 20.58 -0.70
N GLU A 362 -20.40 19.90 -1.75
CA GLU A 362 -20.73 20.12 -3.15
C GLU A 362 -20.50 18.80 -3.87
N GLY A 363 -21.02 18.66 -5.08
CA GLY A 363 -20.75 17.48 -5.88
C GLY A 363 -21.32 17.57 -7.29
N GLY A 364 -20.94 16.61 -8.12
CA GLY A 364 -21.54 16.37 -9.40
C GLY A 364 -22.08 14.95 -9.49
N MET A 365 -22.18 14.47 -10.72
CA MET A 365 -22.66 13.12 -11.00
C MET A 365 -21.78 12.04 -10.40
N ALA A 366 -20.45 12.21 -10.39
CA ALA A 366 -19.51 11.25 -9.82
C ALA A 366 -19.72 11.03 -8.31
N GLU A 367 -19.72 12.13 -7.55
CA GLU A 367 -19.92 12.11 -6.10
C GLU A 367 -21.32 11.61 -5.76
N HIS A 368 -22.33 12.02 -6.55
CA HIS A 368 -23.70 11.56 -6.37
C HIS A 368 -23.87 10.07 -6.68
N TYR A 369 -23.19 9.54 -7.70
CA TYR A 369 -23.20 8.10 -8.00
C TYR A 369 -22.74 7.29 -6.79
N LEU A 370 -21.63 7.68 -6.17
CA LEU A 370 -21.14 7.07 -4.92
C LEU A 370 -22.13 7.23 -3.77
N ALA A 371 -22.62 8.45 -3.57
CA ALA A 371 -23.55 8.77 -2.50
C ALA A 371 -24.87 8.00 -2.63
N SER A 372 -25.27 7.63 -3.85
CA SER A 372 -26.56 6.99 -4.10
C SER A 372 -26.74 5.65 -3.35
N LEU A 373 -25.66 4.94 -3.00
CA LEU A 373 -25.73 3.73 -2.18
C LEU A 373 -25.94 3.98 -0.69
N ALA A 374 -25.72 5.20 -0.22
CA ALA A 374 -25.81 5.54 1.19
C ALA A 374 -27.23 5.40 1.71
N ASP A 375 -27.36 5.00 2.98
CA ASP A 375 -28.64 5.02 3.70
C ASP A 375 -29.08 6.47 3.99
N LYS A 376 -28.11 7.39 4.12
CA LYS A 376 -28.35 8.84 4.15
C LYS A 376 -27.32 9.63 3.34
N ILE A 377 -27.83 10.45 2.42
CA ILE A 377 -27.07 11.51 1.75
C ILE A 377 -27.42 12.83 2.43
N VAL A 378 -26.44 13.42 3.10
CA VAL A 378 -26.57 14.69 3.83
C VAL A 378 -25.81 15.75 3.07
N MET A 379 -26.43 16.90 2.83
CA MET A 379 -25.78 18.03 2.17
C MET A 379 -25.62 19.21 3.11
N HIS A 380 -24.49 19.91 3.01
CA HIS A 380 -24.31 21.20 3.65
C HIS A 380 -25.41 22.20 3.20
N PRO A 381 -25.93 23.10 4.06
CA PRO A 381 -27.02 24.02 3.68
C PRO A 381 -26.74 24.93 2.49
N LEU A 382 -25.47 25.28 2.26
CA LEU A 382 -25.02 26.05 1.10
C LEU A 382 -24.43 25.17 -0.03
N GLY A 383 -24.61 23.86 0.06
CA GLY A 383 -24.12 22.92 -0.93
C GLY A 383 -24.93 22.92 -2.21
N SER A 384 -24.33 22.37 -3.27
CA SER A 384 -24.96 22.23 -4.56
C SER A 384 -24.58 20.93 -5.27
N LEU A 385 -25.46 20.45 -6.16
CA LEU A 385 -25.23 19.31 -7.04
C LEU A 385 -25.31 19.71 -8.51
N GLN A 386 -24.28 19.34 -9.26
CA GLN A 386 -24.22 19.48 -10.71
C GLN A 386 -24.65 18.19 -11.42
N MET A 387 -25.89 18.19 -11.91
CA MET A 387 -26.55 17.06 -12.58
C MET A 387 -26.69 17.34 -14.08
N LYS A 388 -25.55 17.52 -14.76
CA LYS A 388 -25.48 18.03 -16.14
C LYS A 388 -25.48 16.97 -17.25
N GLY A 389 -25.51 15.69 -16.88
CA GLY A 389 -25.31 14.59 -17.83
C GLY A 389 -23.84 14.43 -18.26
N PHE A 390 -23.59 13.48 -19.16
CA PHE A 390 -22.27 13.26 -19.74
C PHE A 390 -22.12 14.02 -21.06
N SER A 391 -20.95 14.60 -21.31
CA SER A 391 -20.60 15.19 -22.60
C SER A 391 -19.14 14.92 -22.94
N TYR A 392 -18.88 14.69 -24.21
CA TYR A 392 -17.53 14.64 -24.76
C TYR A 392 -17.35 15.86 -25.65
N VAL A 393 -16.34 16.68 -25.34
CA VAL A 393 -15.96 17.84 -26.15
C VAL A 393 -14.57 17.58 -26.71
N MET A 394 -14.49 17.41 -28.02
CA MET A 394 -13.24 17.21 -28.74
C MET A 394 -12.90 18.52 -29.49
N PRO A 395 -12.00 19.35 -28.97
CA PRO A 395 -11.53 20.51 -29.71
C PRO A 395 -10.72 20.07 -30.93
N HIS A 396 -10.88 20.80 -32.03
CA HIS A 396 -10.15 20.60 -33.28
C HIS A 396 -9.21 21.80 -33.52
N TYR A 397 -7.92 21.52 -33.64
CA TYR A 397 -6.83 22.48 -33.73
C TYR A 397 -6.19 22.53 -35.12
N LYS A 398 -6.60 21.65 -36.04
CA LYS A 398 -5.98 21.52 -37.37
C LYS A 398 -5.86 22.88 -38.08
N ASP A 399 -6.97 23.61 -38.21
CA ASP A 399 -6.97 24.88 -38.94
C ASP A 399 -6.13 25.97 -38.25
N LEU A 400 -6.09 25.96 -36.90
CA LEU A 400 -5.22 26.85 -36.12
C LEU A 400 -3.74 26.52 -36.38
N LEU A 401 -3.38 25.24 -36.35
CA LEU A 401 -2.01 24.78 -36.61
C LEU A 401 -1.58 25.14 -38.03
N GLU A 402 -2.45 24.93 -39.02
CA GLU A 402 -2.16 25.31 -40.42
C GLU A 402 -1.91 26.82 -40.57
N GLN A 403 -2.63 27.68 -39.84
CA GLN A 403 -2.40 29.14 -39.86
C GLN A 403 -1.01 29.54 -39.36
N VAL A 404 -0.45 28.81 -38.39
CA VAL A 404 0.92 29.03 -37.90
C VAL A 404 1.96 28.21 -38.67
N GLY A 405 1.56 27.56 -39.77
CA GLY A 405 2.46 26.78 -40.62
C GLY A 405 2.90 25.44 -40.02
N VAL A 406 2.15 24.93 -39.05
CA VAL A 406 2.34 23.61 -38.43
C VAL A 406 1.35 22.62 -39.02
N ASN A 407 1.81 21.48 -39.50
CA ASN A 407 0.96 20.40 -39.99
C ASN A 407 1.28 19.09 -39.25
N ILE A 408 0.26 18.35 -38.83
CA ILE A 408 0.43 17.07 -38.13
C ILE A 408 0.19 15.95 -39.13
N GLU A 409 1.27 15.27 -39.52
CA GLU A 409 1.25 14.19 -40.50
C GLU A 409 1.26 12.84 -39.79
N PHE A 410 0.09 12.21 -39.70
CA PHE A 410 -0.07 10.89 -39.09
C PHE A 410 -0.73 9.91 -40.07
N ILE A 411 -0.28 8.66 -39.99
CA ILE A 411 -0.74 7.51 -40.74
C ILE A 411 -1.34 6.54 -39.72
N LYS A 412 -2.53 6.01 -39.99
CA LYS A 412 -3.24 5.11 -39.07
C LYS A 412 -3.71 3.83 -39.74
N VAL A 413 -3.88 2.80 -38.93
CA VAL A 413 -4.59 1.57 -39.31
C VAL A 413 -5.77 1.39 -38.35
N GLY A 414 -6.98 1.33 -38.92
CA GLY A 414 -8.24 1.21 -38.20
C GLY A 414 -9.15 2.43 -38.36
N ALA A 415 -10.41 2.20 -38.73
CA ALA A 415 -11.40 3.26 -38.94
C ALA A 415 -11.65 4.10 -37.68
N TYR A 416 -11.73 3.44 -36.52
CA TYR A 416 -12.01 4.03 -35.22
C TYR A 416 -10.75 4.46 -34.45
N LYS A 417 -9.55 4.35 -35.05
CA LYS A 417 -8.33 4.90 -34.45
C LYS A 417 -8.31 6.43 -34.63
N THR A 418 -8.97 7.15 -33.73
CA THR A 418 -9.26 8.58 -33.89
C THR A 418 -8.56 9.51 -32.90
N GLY A 419 -7.66 8.99 -32.05
CA GLY A 419 -7.00 9.78 -30.99
C GLY A 419 -6.23 11.03 -31.44
N LEU A 420 -5.91 11.17 -32.72
CA LEU A 420 -5.26 12.36 -33.29
C LEU A 420 -6.18 13.22 -34.17
N GLU A 421 -7.50 12.95 -34.23
CA GLU A 421 -8.42 13.75 -35.05
C GLU A 421 -8.51 15.21 -34.60
N SER A 422 -8.34 15.49 -33.31
CA SER A 422 -8.20 16.85 -32.77
C SER A 422 -7.11 17.67 -33.47
N TYR A 423 -6.06 17.04 -33.96
CA TYR A 423 -4.91 17.74 -34.57
C TYR A 423 -4.91 17.73 -36.09
N THR A 424 -5.76 16.90 -36.68
CA THR A 424 -5.61 16.49 -38.09
C THR A 424 -6.87 16.62 -38.90
N ARG A 425 -8.00 16.89 -38.22
CA ARG A 425 -9.28 17.21 -38.82
C ARG A 425 -9.81 18.50 -38.18
N SER A 426 -10.61 19.23 -38.94
CA SER A 426 -11.34 20.42 -38.47
C SER A 426 -12.65 20.02 -37.76
N GLU A 427 -13.11 18.78 -37.95
CA GLU A 427 -14.31 18.21 -37.35
C GLU A 427 -14.16 16.69 -37.12
N SER A 428 -14.93 16.18 -36.17
CA SER A 428 -14.95 14.76 -35.80
C SER A 428 -15.47 13.89 -36.93
N SER A 429 -14.82 12.76 -37.20
CA SER A 429 -15.32 11.80 -38.18
C SER A 429 -16.60 11.09 -37.70
N ALA A 430 -17.34 10.49 -38.63
CA ALA A 430 -18.50 9.66 -38.29
C ALA A 430 -18.14 8.52 -37.31
N ALA A 431 -16.94 7.94 -37.44
CA ALA A 431 -16.43 6.92 -36.53
C ALA A 431 -16.18 7.47 -35.11
N THR A 432 -15.67 8.70 -34.99
CA THR A 432 -15.54 9.40 -33.70
C THR A 432 -16.90 9.64 -33.06
N LEU A 433 -17.86 10.18 -33.81
CA LEU A 433 -19.21 10.45 -33.29
C LEU A 433 -19.92 9.16 -32.85
N GLU A 434 -19.80 8.08 -33.62
CA GLU A 434 -20.40 6.79 -33.28
C GLU A 434 -19.79 6.20 -31.99
N GLN A 435 -18.45 6.12 -31.89
CA GLN A 435 -17.81 5.45 -30.75
C GLN A 435 -18.04 6.20 -29.44
N TYR A 436 -17.85 7.53 -29.42
CA TYR A 436 -18.01 8.31 -28.20
C TYR A 436 -19.49 8.48 -27.84
N GLY A 437 -20.39 8.54 -28.83
CA GLY A 437 -21.83 8.47 -28.58
C GLY A 437 -22.25 7.13 -27.96
N SER A 438 -21.66 6.02 -28.40
CA SER A 438 -21.91 4.69 -27.83
C SER A 438 -21.41 4.57 -26.39
N ILE A 439 -20.23 5.13 -26.07
CA ILE A 439 -19.66 5.13 -24.71
C ILE A 439 -20.50 6.01 -23.79
N GLN A 440 -20.75 7.26 -24.21
CA GLN A 440 -21.58 8.22 -23.47
C GLN A 440 -22.95 7.65 -23.12
N LYS A 441 -23.60 6.99 -24.09
CA LYS A 441 -24.92 6.39 -23.88
C LYS A 441 -24.86 5.25 -22.87
N ASP A 442 -23.88 4.36 -22.97
CA ASP A 442 -23.74 3.22 -22.04
C ASP A 442 -23.48 3.70 -20.59
N ASP A 443 -22.58 4.67 -20.40
CA ASP A 443 -22.30 5.23 -19.08
C ASP A 443 -23.50 6.00 -18.51
N PHE A 444 -24.22 6.76 -19.33
CA PHE A 444 -25.42 7.48 -18.89
C PHE A 444 -26.56 6.53 -18.52
N ASP A 445 -26.86 5.54 -19.36
CA ASP A 445 -27.90 4.55 -19.08
C ASP A 445 -27.62 3.81 -17.77
N ARG A 446 -26.34 3.51 -17.49
CA ARG A 446 -25.91 2.85 -16.25
C ARG A 446 -26.08 3.75 -15.03
N TYR A 447 -25.71 5.03 -15.16
CA TYR A 447 -25.98 6.02 -14.12
C TYR A 447 -27.48 6.12 -13.79
N LEU A 448 -28.33 6.19 -14.81
CA LEU A 448 -29.79 6.23 -14.65
C LEU A 448 -30.32 4.97 -13.97
N ALA A 449 -29.87 3.79 -14.41
CA ALA A 449 -30.26 2.52 -13.81
C ALA A 449 -29.86 2.44 -12.33
N ASN A 450 -28.67 2.94 -11.97
CA ASN A 450 -28.23 2.99 -10.59
C ASN A 450 -29.13 3.92 -9.75
N LEU A 451 -29.42 5.14 -10.24
CA LEU A 451 -30.33 6.05 -9.53
C LEU A 451 -31.71 5.45 -9.29
N GLN A 452 -32.28 4.78 -10.30
CA GLN A 452 -33.57 4.11 -10.16
C GLN A 452 -33.52 2.99 -9.12
N ALA A 453 -32.45 2.20 -9.13
CA ALA A 453 -32.28 1.07 -8.22
C ALA A 453 -32.04 1.50 -6.77
N THR A 454 -31.26 2.55 -6.53
CA THR A 454 -30.81 2.94 -5.19
C THR A 454 -31.67 4.02 -4.54
N ARG A 455 -32.25 4.94 -5.34
CA ARG A 455 -33.01 6.10 -4.85
C ARG A 455 -34.51 6.02 -5.15
N HIS A 456 -34.96 5.01 -5.90
CA HIS A 456 -36.37 4.80 -6.25
C HIS A 456 -37.04 6.03 -6.89
N LEU A 457 -36.29 6.79 -7.68
CA LEU A 457 -36.80 7.98 -8.35
C LEU A 457 -37.61 7.61 -9.59
N ASP A 458 -38.79 8.22 -9.73
CA ASP A 458 -39.64 8.04 -10.90
C ASP A 458 -38.95 8.54 -12.18
N PRO A 459 -39.13 7.87 -13.34
CA PRO A 459 -38.54 8.29 -14.61
C PRO A 459 -38.86 9.74 -15.01
N ALA A 460 -40.07 10.23 -14.66
CA ALA A 460 -40.47 11.61 -14.93
C ALA A 460 -39.72 12.64 -14.06
N VAL A 461 -39.31 12.27 -12.85
CA VAL A 461 -38.48 13.11 -11.98
C VAL A 461 -37.05 13.15 -12.52
N ILE A 462 -36.53 12.00 -12.94
CA ILE A 462 -35.21 11.89 -13.58
C ILE A 462 -35.12 12.80 -14.82
N ASP A 463 -36.12 12.78 -15.70
CA ASP A 463 -36.17 13.68 -16.87
C ASP A 463 -36.15 15.18 -16.47
N LYS A 464 -36.84 15.55 -15.38
CA LYS A 464 -36.79 16.91 -14.84
C LYS A 464 -35.41 17.26 -14.28
N ILE A 465 -34.74 16.31 -13.61
CA ILE A 465 -33.42 16.52 -13.01
C ILE A 465 -32.43 16.98 -14.08
N PHE A 466 -32.37 16.25 -15.19
CA PHE A 466 -31.40 16.52 -16.26
C PHE A 466 -31.74 17.72 -17.15
N LYS A 467 -32.88 18.40 -16.92
CA LYS A 467 -33.22 19.68 -17.57
C LYS A 467 -32.68 20.91 -16.84
N LYS A 468 -32.32 20.79 -15.55
CA LYS A 468 -31.96 21.95 -14.70
C LYS A 468 -30.46 22.11 -14.44
N SER A 469 -29.67 21.03 -14.59
CA SER A 469 -28.20 20.98 -14.47
C SER A 469 -27.58 21.34 -13.11
N LEU A 470 -28.16 22.26 -12.33
CA LEU A 470 -27.68 22.70 -11.02
C LEU A 470 -28.83 22.71 -10.00
N PHE A 471 -28.56 22.13 -8.84
CA PHE A 471 -29.49 22.05 -7.72
C PHE A 471 -28.81 22.61 -6.47
N ASN A 472 -29.46 23.54 -5.78
CA ASN A 472 -29.07 23.85 -4.40
C ASN A 472 -29.56 22.75 -3.44
N ALA A 473 -29.11 22.79 -2.18
CA ALA A 473 -29.44 21.77 -1.18
C ALA A 473 -30.96 21.54 -1.02
N SER A 474 -31.77 22.60 -0.98
CA SER A 474 -33.24 22.50 -0.87
C SER A 474 -33.86 21.78 -2.07
N GLU A 475 -33.47 22.18 -3.28
CA GLU A 475 -33.98 21.58 -4.51
C GLU A 475 -33.51 20.12 -4.69
N ALA A 476 -32.27 19.82 -4.30
CA ALA A 476 -31.75 18.46 -4.30
C ALA A 476 -32.53 17.56 -3.34
N LYS A 477 -32.97 18.09 -2.19
CA LYS A 477 -33.81 17.35 -1.24
C LYS A 477 -35.22 17.15 -1.78
N GLU A 478 -35.84 18.20 -2.35
CA GLU A 478 -37.18 18.13 -2.94
C GLU A 478 -37.26 17.12 -4.11
N THR A 479 -36.18 16.97 -4.87
CA THR A 479 -36.09 16.01 -5.99
C THR A 479 -35.66 14.61 -5.56
N GLY A 480 -35.33 14.39 -4.28
CA GLY A 480 -34.89 13.11 -3.74
C GLY A 480 -33.44 12.73 -4.08
N LEU A 481 -32.66 13.65 -4.67
CA LEU A 481 -31.23 13.49 -4.90
C LEU A 481 -30.45 13.37 -3.58
N ILE A 482 -30.93 14.01 -2.52
CA ILE A 482 -30.38 13.88 -1.16
C ILE A 482 -31.49 13.62 -0.13
N ASP A 483 -31.11 13.21 1.08
CA ASP A 483 -32.05 12.88 2.15
C ASP A 483 -32.20 14.00 3.19
N ALA A 484 -31.11 14.70 3.50
CA ALA A 484 -31.09 15.70 4.56
C ALA A 484 -30.18 16.88 4.23
N ILE A 485 -30.47 18.01 4.88
CA ILE A 485 -29.67 19.22 4.83
C ILE A 485 -29.25 19.50 6.26
N ALA A 486 -27.95 19.50 6.53
CA ALA A 486 -27.41 19.66 7.87
C ALA A 486 -25.95 20.10 7.82
N TYR A 487 -25.46 20.71 8.89
CA TYR A 487 -24.04 20.95 9.11
C TYR A 487 -23.33 19.67 9.58
N GLN A 488 -22.00 19.69 9.50
CA GLN A 488 -21.16 18.53 9.81
C GLN A 488 -21.27 18.09 11.28
N ASP A 489 -21.47 19.04 12.20
CA ASP A 489 -21.64 18.80 13.63
C ASP A 489 -22.99 18.16 13.98
N GLU A 490 -23.96 18.17 13.07
CA GLU A 490 -25.27 17.53 13.23
C GLU A 490 -25.28 16.06 12.74
N ILE A 491 -24.25 15.61 12.00
CA ILE A 491 -24.16 14.24 11.47
C ILE A 491 -24.17 13.17 12.59
N PRO A 492 -23.53 13.34 13.76
CA PRO A 492 -23.62 12.38 14.86
C PRO A 492 -25.06 12.11 15.32
N GLU A 493 -25.92 13.12 15.32
CA GLU A 493 -27.34 12.95 15.67
C GLU A 493 -28.08 12.15 14.57
N ILE A 494 -27.83 12.47 13.31
CA ILE A 494 -28.38 11.72 12.17
C ILE A 494 -27.96 10.25 12.24
N ALA A 495 -26.68 9.98 12.53
CA ALA A 495 -26.14 8.63 12.67
C ALA A 495 -26.79 7.87 13.83
N ALA A 496 -26.93 8.52 14.99
CA ALA A 496 -27.58 7.92 16.17
C ALA A 496 -29.03 7.54 15.87
N ASN A 497 -29.78 8.43 15.22
CA ASN A 497 -31.16 8.18 14.80
C ASN A 497 -31.27 7.02 13.80
N LEU A 498 -30.32 6.93 12.86
CA LEU A 498 -30.29 5.89 11.84
C LEU A 498 -30.11 4.48 12.42
N ILE A 499 -29.37 4.35 13.53
CA ILE A 499 -29.18 3.07 14.23
C ILE A 499 -30.08 2.90 15.47
N HIS A 500 -31.03 3.81 15.68
CA HIS A 500 -31.95 3.85 16.82
C HIS A 500 -31.24 3.83 18.18
N GLN A 501 -30.21 4.66 18.32
CA GLN A 501 -29.42 4.83 19.55
C GLN A 501 -29.49 6.28 20.04
N PRO A 502 -29.33 6.54 21.35
CA PRO A 502 -29.37 7.90 21.89
C PRO A 502 -28.18 8.77 21.46
N SER A 503 -27.05 8.14 21.11
CA SER A 503 -25.87 8.82 20.62
C SER A 503 -25.02 7.89 19.75
N SER A 504 -24.21 8.50 18.89
CA SER A 504 -23.22 7.85 18.05
C SER A 504 -21.87 8.56 18.21
N GLN A 505 -20.79 7.79 18.23
CA GLN A 505 -19.43 8.31 18.30
C GLN A 505 -18.71 8.08 16.98
N PHE A 506 -17.89 9.03 16.54
CA PHE A 506 -17.14 8.91 15.29
C PHE A 506 -15.66 8.70 15.59
N GLU A 507 -15.04 7.81 14.82
CA GLU A 507 -13.60 7.59 14.83
C GLU A 507 -13.05 7.89 13.44
N ASP A 508 -12.12 8.84 13.36
CA ASP A 508 -11.39 9.10 12.11
C ASP A 508 -10.42 7.97 11.83
N ILE A 509 -10.81 7.06 10.94
CA ILE A 509 -10.00 5.90 10.59
C ILE A 509 -9.00 6.18 9.47
N SER A 510 -8.97 7.42 8.93
CA SER A 510 -8.03 7.81 7.86
C SER A 510 -6.57 7.54 8.23
N ARG A 511 -6.26 7.49 9.53
CA ARG A 511 -4.91 7.30 10.10
C ARG A 511 -4.76 6.05 10.97
N THR A 512 -5.84 5.34 11.24
CA THR A 512 -5.82 4.12 12.06
C THR A 512 -5.05 3.05 11.30
N ARG A 513 -4.05 2.43 11.93
CA ARG A 513 -3.30 1.28 11.42
C ARG A 513 -3.35 0.19 12.47
N PHE A 514 -4.03 -0.92 12.19
CA PHE A 514 -4.12 -2.01 13.15
C PHE A 514 -2.79 -2.77 13.28
N GLU A 515 -2.47 -3.24 14.50
CA GLU A 515 -1.26 -4.03 14.75
C GLU A 515 -1.27 -5.34 13.93
N LYS A 516 -0.23 -5.57 13.13
CA LYS A 516 -0.10 -6.82 12.37
C LYS A 516 0.30 -8.00 13.27
N ASN A 517 -0.20 -9.20 12.96
CA ASN A 517 0.22 -10.43 13.66
C ASN A 517 1.58 -10.93 13.13
N ALA A 518 2.66 -10.53 13.81
CA ALA A 518 4.06 -10.69 13.40
C ALA A 518 4.63 -12.12 13.28
N TRP A 519 3.82 -13.16 13.43
CA TRP A 519 4.29 -14.55 13.24
C TRP A 519 3.94 -15.13 11.89
N GLU A 520 3.10 -14.47 11.12
CA GLU A 520 2.66 -14.97 9.82
C GLU A 520 3.70 -14.61 8.76
N PRO A 521 4.57 -15.54 8.30
CA PRO A 521 5.15 -15.39 6.99
C PRO A 521 3.99 -15.34 6.00
N SER A 522 3.75 -14.18 5.41
CA SER A 522 2.65 -14.01 4.47
C SER A 522 3.15 -14.34 3.07
N ASP A 523 2.40 -15.21 2.39
CA ASP A 523 2.42 -15.20 0.93
C ASP A 523 2.10 -13.76 0.46
N LYS A 524 2.85 -13.29 -0.53
CA LYS A 524 2.74 -11.96 -1.11
C LYS A 524 1.97 -12.01 -2.42
N ILE A 525 1.15 -11.00 -2.66
CA ILE A 525 0.62 -10.67 -3.97
C ILE A 525 1.24 -9.33 -4.36
N ALA A 526 2.07 -9.35 -5.39
CA ALA A 526 2.66 -8.12 -5.93
C ALA A 526 1.63 -7.40 -6.81
N VAL A 527 1.48 -6.09 -6.63
CA VAL A 527 0.63 -5.21 -7.43
C VAL A 527 1.54 -4.22 -8.14
N VAL A 528 1.69 -4.36 -9.46
CA VAL A 528 2.48 -3.45 -10.30
C VAL A 528 1.54 -2.47 -10.98
N TYR A 529 1.77 -1.17 -10.75
CA TYR A 529 0.98 -0.10 -11.36
C TYR A 529 1.58 0.36 -12.69
N ILE A 530 0.73 0.45 -13.72
CA ILE A 530 1.03 1.00 -15.05
C ILE A 530 0.05 2.14 -15.28
N SER A 531 0.42 3.34 -14.81
CA SER A 531 -0.41 4.53 -14.86
C SER A 531 0.21 5.58 -15.79
N GLY A 532 -0.59 6.18 -16.66
CA GLY A 532 -0.16 7.20 -17.62
C GLY A 532 0.32 6.66 -18.96
N ASN A 533 0.97 7.52 -19.76
CA ASN A 533 1.46 7.19 -21.10
C ASN A 533 2.64 6.21 -21.05
N ILE A 534 2.63 5.20 -21.92
CA ILE A 534 3.68 4.18 -22.00
C ILE A 534 4.79 4.64 -22.95
N VAL A 535 6.02 4.67 -22.46
CA VAL A 535 7.21 5.08 -23.23
C VAL A 535 8.33 4.04 -23.13
N GLU A 536 9.29 4.13 -24.03
CA GLU A 536 10.53 3.38 -23.94
C GLU A 536 11.46 4.01 -22.88
N GLY A 537 12.25 3.18 -22.19
CA GLY A 537 13.17 3.66 -21.17
C GLY A 537 12.60 3.61 -19.75
N ASN A 538 13.05 4.51 -18.88
CA ASN A 538 12.68 4.52 -17.46
C ASN A 538 11.40 5.33 -17.21
N SER A 539 10.62 4.95 -16.20
CA SER A 539 9.50 5.77 -15.73
C SER A 539 10.00 7.11 -15.20
N GLY A 540 9.18 8.15 -15.34
CA GLY A 540 9.57 9.48 -14.94
C GLY A 540 8.42 10.47 -15.00
N ARG A 541 8.77 11.74 -14.81
CA ARG A 541 7.84 12.86 -14.83
C ARG A 541 8.30 13.87 -15.87
N GLY A 542 7.37 14.33 -16.71
CA GLY A 542 7.63 15.32 -17.73
C GLY A 542 8.10 16.64 -17.13
N LEU A 543 9.08 17.28 -17.79
CA LEU A 543 9.61 18.59 -17.38
C LEU A 543 8.58 19.72 -17.52
N VAL A 544 7.61 19.54 -18.42
CA VAL A 544 6.54 20.49 -18.71
C VAL A 544 5.22 19.87 -18.25
N PHE A 545 4.46 20.60 -17.44
CA PHE A 545 3.17 20.18 -16.82
C PHE A 545 3.23 19.01 -15.82
N GLY A 546 4.39 18.38 -15.64
CA GLY A 546 4.58 17.38 -14.59
C GLY A 546 3.71 16.14 -14.76
N GLU A 547 3.38 15.75 -15.99
CA GLU A 547 2.67 14.49 -16.26
C GLU A 547 3.60 13.30 -15.99
N GLU A 548 3.08 12.27 -15.33
CA GLU A 548 3.80 11.03 -15.09
C GLU A 548 3.67 10.10 -16.32
N TYR A 549 4.77 9.44 -16.66
CA TYR A 549 4.80 8.43 -17.72
C TYR A 549 5.46 7.15 -17.20
N VAL A 550 5.05 6.04 -17.79
CA VAL A 550 5.52 4.71 -17.42
C VAL A 550 6.48 4.18 -18.47
N GLY A 551 7.72 3.90 -18.04
CA GLY A 551 8.78 3.41 -18.91
C GLY A 551 8.91 1.89 -18.86
N SER A 552 9.13 1.25 -20.02
CA SER A 552 9.28 -0.20 -20.11
C SER A 552 10.43 -0.76 -19.27
N ASN A 553 11.59 -0.10 -19.22
CA ASN A 553 12.73 -0.59 -18.44
C ASN A 553 12.37 -0.74 -16.95
N THR A 554 11.70 0.26 -16.38
CA THR A 554 11.31 0.26 -14.97
C THR A 554 10.32 -0.86 -14.65
N ILE A 555 9.28 -1.02 -15.48
CA ILE A 555 8.25 -2.04 -15.25
C ILE A 555 8.79 -3.45 -15.49
N VAL A 556 9.60 -3.64 -16.54
CA VAL A 556 10.25 -4.92 -16.84
C VAL A 556 11.19 -5.32 -15.70
N GLU A 557 12.01 -4.40 -15.19
CA GLU A 557 12.90 -4.66 -14.06
C GLU A 557 12.11 -5.07 -12.80
N GLN A 558 11.03 -4.34 -12.47
CA GLN A 558 10.16 -4.68 -11.34
C GLN A 558 9.58 -6.09 -11.47
N ILE A 559 8.97 -6.41 -12.62
CA ILE A 559 8.34 -7.71 -12.84
C ILE A 559 9.36 -8.85 -12.81
N LEU A 560 10.56 -8.65 -13.38
CA LEU A 560 11.60 -9.67 -13.44
C LEU A 560 12.42 -9.78 -12.15
N ALA A 561 12.28 -8.84 -11.22
CA ALA A 561 12.82 -8.96 -9.86
C ALA A 561 11.96 -9.87 -8.96
N LEU A 562 10.63 -9.89 -9.17
CA LEU A 562 9.68 -10.66 -8.35
C LEU A 562 10.02 -12.15 -8.16
N PRO A 563 10.52 -12.90 -9.17
CA PRO A 563 10.90 -14.30 -8.99
C PRO A 563 12.03 -14.54 -7.96
N ARG A 564 12.74 -13.48 -7.55
CA ARG A 564 13.78 -13.57 -6.50
C ARG A 564 13.19 -13.67 -5.10
N ASP A 565 11.95 -13.25 -4.91
CA ASP A 565 11.23 -13.41 -3.65
C ASP A 565 10.29 -14.63 -3.73
N PRO A 566 10.62 -15.76 -3.04
CA PRO A 566 9.79 -16.96 -3.05
C PRO A 566 8.44 -16.77 -2.35
N GLN A 567 8.23 -15.69 -1.60
CA GLN A 567 6.95 -15.38 -0.97
C GLN A 567 5.95 -14.78 -1.96
N VAL A 568 6.39 -14.20 -3.08
CA VAL A 568 5.47 -13.72 -4.12
C VAL A 568 4.81 -14.92 -4.81
N LYS A 569 3.51 -15.08 -4.55
CA LYS A 569 2.69 -16.20 -5.08
C LYS A 569 1.78 -15.79 -6.23
N ALA A 570 1.62 -14.50 -6.49
CA ALA A 570 0.84 -13.99 -7.60
C ALA A 570 1.30 -12.58 -8.00
N LEU A 571 1.04 -12.22 -9.25
CA LEU A 571 1.20 -10.87 -9.77
C LEU A 571 -0.16 -10.31 -10.18
N VAL A 572 -0.50 -9.13 -9.68
CA VAL A 572 -1.59 -8.30 -10.17
C VAL A 572 -0.97 -7.11 -10.91
N VAL A 573 -1.44 -6.83 -12.13
CA VAL A 573 -1.01 -5.66 -12.91
C VAL A 573 -2.19 -4.70 -13.02
N ARG A 574 -2.08 -3.54 -12.36
CA ARG A 574 -3.10 -2.48 -12.37
C ARG A 574 -2.78 -1.50 -13.50
N ILE A 575 -3.65 -1.42 -14.50
CA ILE A 575 -3.43 -0.59 -15.70
C ILE A 575 -4.41 0.58 -15.71
N ASN A 576 -3.87 1.80 -15.72
CA ASN A 576 -4.59 3.04 -15.98
C ASN A 576 -3.88 3.85 -17.07
N SER A 577 -3.96 3.38 -18.32
CA SER A 577 -3.17 3.91 -19.43
C SER A 577 -3.97 4.02 -20.74
N PRO A 578 -3.88 5.16 -21.46
CA PRO A 578 -4.41 5.29 -22.81
C PRO A 578 -3.55 4.57 -23.86
N GLY A 579 -2.38 4.05 -23.48
CA GLY A 579 -1.41 3.42 -24.36
C GLY A 579 -0.12 4.22 -24.51
N GLY A 580 0.55 4.07 -25.66
CA GLY A 580 1.83 4.70 -25.94
C GLY A 580 2.66 3.86 -26.92
N SER A 581 3.98 3.77 -26.68
CA SER A 581 4.90 3.00 -27.54
C SER A 581 4.50 1.52 -27.60
N ALA A 582 4.35 1.01 -28.83
CA ALA A 582 4.05 -0.40 -29.09
C ALA A 582 5.21 -1.30 -28.67
N LEU A 583 6.45 -0.84 -28.85
CA LEU A 583 7.65 -1.58 -28.45
C LEU A 583 7.71 -1.71 -26.93
N ALA A 584 7.59 -0.60 -26.20
CA ALA A 584 7.56 -0.61 -24.73
C ALA A 584 6.43 -1.50 -24.17
N SER A 585 5.24 -1.43 -24.79
CA SER A 585 4.10 -2.28 -24.41
C SER A 585 4.39 -3.77 -24.64
N ASP A 586 5.11 -4.11 -25.72
CA ASP A 586 5.54 -5.47 -26.00
C ASP A 586 6.58 -5.99 -25.00
N GLU A 587 7.56 -5.17 -24.64
CA GLU A 587 8.58 -5.53 -23.64
C GLU A 587 7.93 -5.89 -22.29
N ILE A 588 6.96 -5.10 -21.85
CA ILE A 588 6.20 -5.36 -20.62
C ILE A 588 5.33 -6.62 -20.75
N TYR A 589 4.60 -6.78 -21.86
CA TYR A 589 3.83 -8.00 -22.16
C TYR A 589 4.74 -9.24 -22.08
N ARG A 590 5.92 -9.17 -22.69
CA ARG A 590 6.90 -10.27 -22.72
C ARG A 590 7.45 -10.58 -21.34
N ALA A 591 7.70 -9.57 -20.51
CA ALA A 591 8.16 -9.73 -19.13
C ALA A 591 7.10 -10.41 -18.25
N MET A 592 5.83 -10.03 -18.38
CA MET A 592 4.72 -10.71 -17.69
C MET A 592 4.61 -12.20 -18.08
N LYS A 593 4.69 -12.51 -19.39
CA LYS A 593 4.71 -13.90 -19.86
C LYS A 593 5.95 -14.67 -19.36
N LEU A 594 7.10 -13.99 -19.24
CA LEU A 594 8.31 -14.59 -18.68
C LEU A 594 8.14 -14.89 -17.19
N TYR A 595 7.63 -13.95 -16.40
CA TYR A 595 7.32 -14.14 -14.99
C TYR A 595 6.42 -15.37 -14.78
N LYS A 596 5.33 -15.47 -15.55
CA LYS A 596 4.42 -16.62 -15.53
C LYS A 596 5.15 -17.93 -15.83
N LYS A 597 6.00 -17.93 -16.87
CA LYS A 597 6.77 -19.12 -17.27
C LYS A 597 7.80 -19.54 -16.21
N LEU A 598 8.46 -18.58 -15.56
CA LEU A 598 9.52 -18.84 -14.57
C LEU A 598 8.95 -19.33 -13.23
N THR A 599 7.81 -18.79 -12.81
CA THR A 599 7.27 -19.02 -11.46
C THR A 599 6.09 -19.98 -11.45
N GLY A 600 5.32 -20.08 -12.54
CA GLY A 600 4.01 -20.74 -12.58
C GLY A 600 2.89 -19.96 -11.86
N ASN A 601 3.21 -18.85 -11.20
CA ASN A 601 2.27 -18.05 -10.42
C ASN A 601 1.20 -17.40 -11.31
N PRO A 602 -0.05 -17.21 -10.83
CA PRO A 602 -1.07 -16.49 -11.57
C PRO A 602 -0.69 -15.02 -11.84
N VAL A 603 -1.04 -14.53 -13.03
CA VAL A 603 -0.92 -13.13 -13.44
C VAL A 603 -2.33 -12.59 -13.72
N ILE A 604 -2.82 -11.67 -12.90
CA ILE A 604 -4.17 -11.10 -13.03
C ILE A 604 -4.05 -9.64 -13.42
N VAL A 605 -4.81 -9.21 -14.43
CA VAL A 605 -4.84 -7.81 -14.85
C VAL A 605 -6.09 -7.14 -14.29
N SER A 606 -5.93 -5.96 -13.70
CA SER A 606 -7.00 -5.08 -13.26
C SER A 606 -6.93 -3.78 -14.06
N MET A 607 -7.95 -3.52 -14.89
CA MET A 607 -8.07 -2.27 -15.62
C MET A 607 -8.82 -1.24 -14.79
N ALA A 608 -8.22 -0.07 -14.61
CA ALA A 608 -8.79 1.08 -13.91
C ALA A 608 -9.75 1.86 -14.82
N ASP A 609 -9.59 3.17 -14.90
CA ASP A 609 -10.41 4.03 -15.76
C ASP A 609 -10.13 3.80 -17.25
N VAL A 610 -8.86 3.63 -17.63
CA VAL A 610 -8.47 3.41 -19.02
C VAL A 610 -7.45 2.28 -19.11
N ALA A 611 -7.63 1.36 -20.05
CA ALA A 611 -6.61 0.38 -20.44
C ALA A 611 -6.75 0.09 -21.93
N ALA A 612 -6.36 1.06 -22.74
CA ALA A 612 -6.57 1.08 -24.19
C ALA A 612 -5.24 1.05 -24.95
N SER A 613 -5.28 0.61 -26.22
CA SER A 613 -4.12 0.58 -27.11
C SER A 613 -2.94 -0.20 -26.49
N GLY A 614 -1.81 0.45 -26.18
CA GLY A 614 -0.68 -0.17 -25.50
C GLY A 614 -1.03 -0.75 -24.12
N GLY A 615 -1.96 -0.12 -23.39
CA GLY A 615 -2.47 -0.65 -22.12
C GLY A 615 -3.21 -1.98 -22.30
N TYR A 616 -4.03 -2.10 -23.36
CA TYR A 616 -4.69 -3.36 -23.70
C TYR A 616 -3.67 -4.40 -24.21
N TRP A 617 -2.66 -3.98 -24.97
CA TRP A 617 -1.57 -4.85 -25.42
C TRP A 617 -0.85 -5.53 -24.24
N ILE A 618 -0.55 -4.77 -23.19
CA ILE A 618 0.04 -5.31 -21.95
C ILE A 618 -0.95 -6.27 -21.26
N ALA A 619 -2.22 -5.88 -21.18
CA ALA A 619 -3.26 -6.67 -20.52
C ALA A 619 -3.38 -8.10 -21.08
N LEU A 620 -3.11 -8.30 -22.38
CA LEU A 620 -3.14 -9.62 -23.03
C LEU A 620 -2.19 -10.64 -22.39
N ALA A 621 -1.20 -10.22 -21.61
CA ALA A 621 -0.31 -11.14 -20.91
C ALA A 621 -0.94 -11.79 -19.67
N GLY A 622 -2.06 -11.28 -19.16
CA GLY A 622 -2.75 -11.81 -17.99
C GLY A 622 -3.43 -13.16 -18.24
N ASP A 623 -3.44 -14.03 -17.22
CA ASP A 623 -4.26 -15.25 -17.18
C ASP A 623 -5.76 -14.91 -17.12
N GLN A 624 -6.09 -13.76 -16.50
CA GLN A 624 -7.42 -13.19 -16.39
C GLN A 624 -7.33 -11.66 -16.48
N ILE A 625 -8.27 -11.05 -17.20
CA ILE A 625 -8.40 -9.61 -17.40
C ILE A 625 -9.72 -9.13 -16.80
N LEU A 626 -9.63 -8.31 -15.76
CA LEU A 626 -10.77 -7.66 -15.12
C LEU A 626 -10.83 -6.19 -15.53
N ALA A 627 -12.04 -5.70 -15.76
CA ALA A 627 -12.32 -4.30 -16.02
C ALA A 627 -13.58 -3.86 -15.27
N ASN A 628 -13.67 -2.60 -14.85
CA ASN A 628 -14.94 -2.05 -14.37
C ASN A 628 -15.89 -1.83 -15.58
N GLU A 629 -17.19 -1.67 -15.33
CA GLU A 629 -18.15 -1.52 -16.44
C GLU A 629 -17.84 -0.28 -17.29
N SER A 630 -17.42 0.81 -16.63
CA SER A 630 -17.02 2.09 -17.24
C SER A 630 -15.60 2.12 -17.81
N THR A 631 -14.77 1.10 -17.58
CA THR A 631 -13.39 1.11 -18.05
C THR A 631 -13.34 1.33 -19.56
N MET A 632 -12.57 2.31 -20.04
CA MET A 632 -12.33 2.49 -21.47
C MET A 632 -11.19 1.56 -21.91
N THR A 633 -11.48 0.56 -22.73
CA THR A 633 -10.50 -0.42 -23.20
C THR A 633 -10.61 -0.70 -24.71
N GLY A 634 -9.88 -1.69 -25.21
CA GLY A 634 -9.72 -1.97 -26.63
C GLY A 634 -8.76 -0.96 -27.26
N SER A 635 -9.25 -0.15 -28.20
CA SER A 635 -8.44 0.68 -29.10
C SER A 635 -7.34 -0.10 -29.82
N ILE A 636 -7.68 -1.32 -30.24
CA ILE A 636 -6.79 -2.25 -30.94
C ILE A 636 -6.54 -1.70 -32.34
N GLY A 637 -5.47 -0.92 -32.49
CA GLY A 637 -5.11 -0.20 -33.69
C GLY A 637 -3.86 0.63 -33.44
N ILE A 638 -3.21 1.09 -34.50
CA ILE A 638 -1.91 1.76 -34.43
C ILE A 638 -1.88 2.98 -35.35
N TYR A 639 -1.12 3.99 -34.94
CA TYR A 639 -0.75 5.11 -35.79
C TYR A 639 0.72 5.45 -35.57
N ALA A 640 1.32 6.11 -36.56
CA ALA A 640 2.62 6.76 -36.46
C ALA A 640 2.59 8.05 -37.25
N GLY A 641 3.46 8.99 -36.90
CA GLY A 641 3.50 10.29 -37.58
C GLY A 641 4.50 11.23 -36.96
N LYS A 642 4.60 12.42 -37.55
CA LYS A 642 5.44 13.51 -37.08
C LYS A 642 4.74 14.86 -37.24
N THR A 643 5.31 15.86 -36.59
CA THR A 643 4.97 17.25 -36.82
C THR A 643 5.81 17.79 -37.97
N ASN A 644 5.18 18.38 -38.96
CA ASN A 644 5.81 19.12 -40.04
C ASN A 644 5.73 20.62 -39.73
N LEU A 645 6.89 21.21 -39.44
CA LEU A 645 7.11 22.61 -39.09
C LEU A 645 7.60 23.44 -40.28
N HIS A 646 7.59 22.91 -41.51
CA HIS A 646 8.10 23.62 -42.68
C HIS A 646 7.49 25.02 -42.86
N GLY A 647 6.16 25.13 -42.70
CA GLY A 647 5.47 26.41 -42.80
C GLY A 647 5.87 27.38 -41.69
N LEU A 648 5.98 26.90 -40.45
CA LEU A 648 6.39 27.69 -39.29
C LEU A 648 7.82 28.20 -39.45
N PHE A 649 8.75 27.34 -39.90
CA PHE A 649 10.12 27.75 -40.17
C PHE A 649 10.19 28.83 -41.25
N ASN A 650 9.42 28.69 -42.33
CA ASN A 650 9.32 29.73 -43.36
C ASN A 650 8.77 31.04 -42.80
N LEU A 651 7.73 30.97 -41.95
CA LEU A 651 7.13 32.13 -41.30
C LEU A 651 8.13 32.88 -40.40
N LEU A 652 8.96 32.14 -39.66
CA LEU A 652 9.97 32.69 -38.75
C LEU A 652 11.30 33.04 -39.43
N GLY A 653 11.43 32.79 -40.75
CA GLY A 653 12.67 33.02 -41.49
C GLY A 653 13.79 32.00 -41.18
N VAL A 654 13.47 30.88 -40.54
CA VAL A 654 14.42 29.79 -40.24
C VAL A 654 14.73 29.02 -41.53
N LYS A 655 16.01 28.93 -41.88
CA LYS A 655 16.50 28.19 -43.06
C LYS A 655 17.27 26.95 -42.63
N HIS A 656 17.09 25.88 -43.39
CA HIS A 656 17.74 24.59 -43.15
C HIS A 656 18.68 24.25 -44.32
N SER A 657 19.91 23.85 -44.01
CA SER A 657 20.83 23.24 -44.97
C SER A 657 20.85 21.74 -44.70
N ILE A 658 20.34 20.94 -45.65
CA ILE A 658 20.21 19.49 -45.49
C ILE A 658 21.40 18.83 -46.17
N ILE A 659 22.23 18.14 -45.38
CA ILE A 659 23.33 17.32 -45.88
C ILE A 659 22.94 15.86 -45.58
N LYS A 660 22.73 15.07 -46.63
CA LYS A 660 22.24 13.69 -46.50
C LYS A 660 23.16 12.70 -47.19
N THR A 661 23.40 11.57 -46.52
CA THR A 661 24.18 10.44 -47.05
C THR A 661 23.36 9.58 -48.01
N ASN A 662 22.04 9.63 -47.92
CA ASN A 662 21.10 8.98 -48.83
C ASN A 662 19.77 9.74 -48.86
N GLU A 663 18.88 9.37 -49.78
CA GLU A 663 17.64 10.10 -50.06
C GLU A 663 16.72 10.26 -48.85
N LYS A 664 16.63 9.24 -47.98
CA LYS A 664 15.68 9.13 -46.85
C LYS A 664 16.30 9.47 -45.49
N ALA A 665 17.56 9.92 -45.45
CA ALA A 665 18.28 10.15 -44.20
C ALA A 665 17.65 11.25 -43.31
N ASP A 666 16.78 12.09 -43.88
CA ASP A 666 16.07 13.17 -43.19
C ASP A 666 14.55 12.91 -43.10
N ALA A 667 14.09 11.66 -43.30
CA ALA A 667 12.68 11.29 -43.35
C ALA A 667 11.92 11.67 -42.06
N GLU A 668 12.54 11.53 -40.88
CA GLU A 668 11.92 11.91 -39.60
C GLU A 668 12.08 13.39 -39.24
N GLY A 669 12.73 14.19 -40.10
CA GLY A 669 12.93 15.60 -39.84
C GLY A 669 11.63 16.41 -39.91
N GLU A 670 11.47 17.38 -39.01
CA GLU A 670 10.28 18.22 -38.91
C GLU A 670 10.23 19.32 -39.98
N HIS A 671 11.32 19.52 -40.74
CA HIS A 671 11.46 20.60 -41.73
C HIS A 671 10.75 20.33 -43.07
N ARG A 672 10.17 19.15 -43.25
CA ARG A 672 9.44 18.76 -44.47
C ARG A 672 8.39 17.68 -44.22
N ALA A 673 7.46 17.56 -45.15
CA ALA A 673 6.50 16.46 -45.20
C ALA A 673 7.17 15.11 -45.51
N TYR A 674 6.49 14.02 -45.18
CA TYR A 674 6.86 12.69 -45.71
C TYR A 674 6.60 12.64 -47.22
N SER A 675 7.52 12.05 -47.97
CA SER A 675 7.26 11.69 -49.38
C SER A 675 6.26 10.53 -49.48
N ASP A 676 5.65 10.34 -50.66
CA ASP A 676 4.70 9.23 -50.87
C ASP A 676 5.33 7.86 -50.61
N ASP A 677 6.59 7.68 -51.01
CA ASP A 677 7.35 6.46 -50.75
C ASP A 677 7.61 6.24 -49.26
N GLU A 678 7.97 7.29 -48.51
CA GLU A 678 8.15 7.24 -47.05
C GLU A 678 6.83 6.92 -46.35
N ARG A 679 5.72 7.54 -46.78
CA ARG A 679 4.37 7.25 -46.27
C ARG A 679 3.98 5.80 -46.51
N GLN A 680 4.25 5.26 -47.70
CA GLN A 680 3.96 3.86 -48.01
C GLN A 680 4.82 2.89 -47.18
N MET A 681 6.08 3.22 -46.92
CA MET A 681 6.95 2.44 -46.03
C MET A 681 6.41 2.41 -44.60
N ILE A 682 6.05 3.56 -44.05
CA ILE A 682 5.45 3.66 -42.71
C ILE A 682 4.12 2.90 -42.67
N GLN A 683 3.25 3.06 -43.68
CA GLN A 683 1.98 2.36 -43.78
C GLN A 683 2.14 0.84 -43.79
N ASN A 684 3.15 0.32 -44.49
CA ASN A 684 3.45 -1.12 -44.51
C ASN A 684 3.95 -1.61 -43.13
N ASN A 685 4.82 -0.83 -42.48
CA ASN A 685 5.27 -1.14 -41.12
C ASN A 685 4.10 -1.14 -40.11
N LEU A 686 3.22 -0.15 -40.19
CA LEU A 686 2.03 -0.08 -39.34
C LEU A 686 1.07 -1.25 -39.56
N ARG A 687 0.92 -1.74 -40.80
CA ARG A 687 0.12 -2.94 -41.08
C ARG A 687 0.71 -4.18 -40.41
N GLU A 688 2.04 -4.29 -40.37
CA GLU A 688 2.73 -5.38 -39.71
C GLU A 688 2.54 -5.33 -38.18
N TYR A 689 2.75 -4.16 -37.56
CA TYR A 689 2.45 -3.99 -36.13
C TYR A 689 0.97 -4.27 -35.81
N TYR A 690 0.07 -3.82 -36.67
CA TYR A 690 -1.35 -4.09 -36.51
C TYR A 690 -1.66 -5.59 -36.59
N ARG A 691 -1.09 -6.31 -37.56
CA ARG A 691 -1.20 -7.77 -37.68
C ARG A 691 -0.72 -8.47 -36.41
N VAL A 692 0.45 -8.10 -35.89
CA VAL A 692 0.98 -8.64 -34.62
C VAL A 692 0.05 -8.36 -33.45
N PHE A 693 -0.59 -7.18 -33.41
CA PHE A 693 -1.58 -6.87 -32.37
C PHE A 693 -2.78 -7.83 -32.46
N LEU A 694 -3.35 -7.99 -33.65
CA LEU A 694 -4.48 -8.88 -33.87
C LEU A 694 -4.13 -10.33 -33.53
N GLU A 695 -2.93 -10.80 -33.87
CA GLU A 695 -2.44 -12.13 -33.53
C GLU A 695 -2.38 -12.33 -32.01
N ARG A 696 -1.84 -11.37 -31.27
CA ARG A 696 -1.80 -11.46 -29.80
C ARG A 696 -3.17 -11.49 -29.18
N VAL A 697 -4.11 -10.70 -29.71
CA VAL A 697 -5.49 -10.72 -29.22
C VAL A 697 -6.12 -12.08 -29.54
N SER A 698 -5.97 -12.57 -30.77
CA SER A 698 -6.47 -13.87 -31.20
C SER A 698 -5.93 -15.01 -30.32
N GLU A 699 -4.62 -15.05 -30.10
CA GLU A 699 -3.96 -16.08 -29.29
C GLU A 699 -4.37 -16.05 -27.81
N ASN A 700 -4.33 -14.87 -27.18
CA ASN A 700 -4.55 -14.78 -25.73
C ASN A 700 -6.04 -14.77 -25.36
N ARG A 701 -6.92 -14.27 -26.24
CA ARG A 701 -8.38 -14.28 -26.04
C ARG A 701 -9.06 -15.51 -26.63
N LYS A 702 -8.32 -16.33 -27.40
CA LYS A 702 -8.84 -17.52 -28.11
C LYS A 702 -9.99 -17.16 -29.06
N LEU A 703 -9.83 -16.06 -29.77
CA LEU A 703 -10.79 -15.57 -30.76
C LEU A 703 -10.21 -15.78 -32.16
N ASP A 704 -11.07 -16.12 -33.13
CA ASP A 704 -10.64 -16.21 -34.51
C ASP A 704 -10.13 -14.86 -35.01
N PHE A 705 -9.04 -14.86 -35.77
CA PHE A 705 -8.41 -13.64 -36.28
C PHE A 705 -9.40 -12.71 -37.00
N SER A 706 -10.31 -13.26 -37.80
CA SER A 706 -11.34 -12.49 -38.51
C SER A 706 -12.36 -11.82 -37.58
N VAL A 707 -12.69 -12.47 -36.45
CA VAL A 707 -13.55 -11.87 -35.42
C VAL A 707 -12.81 -10.74 -34.72
N VAL A 708 -11.55 -10.95 -34.38
CA VAL A 708 -10.67 -9.92 -33.79
C VAL A 708 -10.58 -8.71 -34.72
N GLU A 709 -10.38 -8.91 -36.02
CA GLU A 709 -10.30 -7.83 -37.00
C GLU A 709 -11.57 -6.97 -37.03
N GLN A 710 -12.74 -7.58 -36.88
CA GLN A 710 -14.04 -6.88 -36.84
C GLN A 710 -14.23 -6.05 -35.58
N VAL A 711 -13.86 -6.59 -34.41
CA VAL A 711 -13.99 -5.87 -33.12
C VAL A 711 -12.79 -4.98 -32.82
N ALA A 712 -11.76 -4.97 -33.68
CA ALA A 712 -10.60 -4.10 -33.55
C ALA A 712 -10.83 -2.75 -34.25
N GLN A 713 -10.14 -2.50 -35.36
CA GLN A 713 -10.19 -1.23 -36.11
C GLN A 713 -9.89 0.05 -35.30
N GLY A 714 -9.21 -0.08 -34.15
CA GLY A 714 -8.90 1.03 -33.24
C GLY A 714 -10.06 1.46 -32.34
N ARG A 715 -11.18 0.72 -32.30
CA ARG A 715 -12.40 1.10 -31.57
C ARG A 715 -12.22 1.00 -30.06
N VAL A 716 -12.68 2.02 -29.34
CA VAL A 716 -12.75 2.03 -27.88
C VAL A 716 -14.10 1.44 -27.43
N TYR A 717 -14.06 0.65 -26.36
CA TYR A 717 -15.24 0.04 -25.75
C TYR A 717 -15.28 0.35 -24.26
N THR A 718 -16.48 0.39 -23.68
CA THR A 718 -16.63 0.27 -22.21
C THR A 718 -16.27 -1.15 -21.77
N GLY A 719 -15.91 -1.36 -20.50
CA GLY A 719 -15.53 -2.67 -19.99
C GLY A 719 -16.70 -3.66 -20.08
N LYS A 720 -17.94 -3.17 -19.91
CA LYS A 720 -19.16 -3.95 -20.15
C LYS A 720 -19.28 -4.41 -21.60
N GLN A 721 -19.07 -3.52 -22.56
CA GLN A 721 -19.07 -3.87 -23.99
C GLN A 721 -17.95 -4.88 -24.28
N ALA A 722 -16.73 -4.61 -23.79
CA ALA A 722 -15.55 -5.47 -23.95
C ALA A 722 -15.78 -6.89 -23.41
N LEU A 723 -16.51 -7.04 -22.31
CA LEU A 723 -16.89 -8.35 -21.76
C LEU A 723 -17.80 -9.11 -22.73
N ASN A 724 -18.81 -8.43 -23.28
CA ASN A 724 -19.77 -9.02 -24.22
C ASN A 724 -19.12 -9.50 -25.53
N ILE A 725 -18.01 -8.87 -25.92
CA ILE A 725 -17.20 -9.27 -27.10
C ILE A 725 -15.93 -10.05 -26.73
N HIS A 726 -15.84 -10.54 -25.49
CA HIS A 726 -14.76 -11.41 -24.98
C HIS A 726 -13.34 -10.79 -24.97
N LEU A 727 -13.22 -9.47 -25.06
CA LEU A 727 -11.95 -8.76 -24.90
C LEU A 727 -11.48 -8.70 -23.44
N VAL A 728 -12.40 -8.84 -22.47
CA VAL A 728 -12.08 -9.01 -21.04
C VAL A 728 -12.79 -10.25 -20.48
N ASP A 729 -12.37 -10.73 -19.31
CA ASP A 729 -12.89 -11.97 -18.71
C ASP A 729 -14.02 -11.72 -17.71
N LYS A 730 -13.93 -10.66 -16.92
CA LYS A 730 -14.87 -10.36 -15.82
C LYS A 730 -15.00 -8.87 -15.55
N ILE A 731 -16.16 -8.48 -15.03
CA ILE A 731 -16.31 -7.18 -14.37
C ILE A 731 -15.66 -7.24 -12.98
N GLY A 732 -14.85 -6.25 -12.65
CA GLY A 732 -14.27 -6.07 -11.31
C GLY A 732 -13.03 -5.19 -11.31
N GLY A 733 -12.65 -4.74 -10.11
CA GLY A 733 -11.53 -3.84 -9.88
C GLY A 733 -10.31 -4.53 -9.28
N LEU A 734 -9.48 -3.75 -8.58
CA LEU A 734 -8.27 -4.18 -7.90
C LEU A 734 -8.57 -5.15 -6.74
N SER A 735 -9.61 -4.88 -5.95
CA SER A 735 -10.02 -5.77 -4.85
C SER A 735 -10.38 -7.17 -5.35
N GLU A 736 -11.14 -7.25 -6.45
CA GLU A 736 -11.54 -8.51 -7.08
C GLU A 736 -10.35 -9.20 -7.74
N ALA A 737 -9.45 -8.44 -8.36
CA ALA A 737 -8.22 -8.98 -8.96
C ALA A 737 -7.31 -9.61 -7.91
N ILE A 738 -7.14 -8.96 -6.75
CA ILE A 738 -6.36 -9.50 -5.62
C ILE A 738 -7.05 -10.74 -5.03
N ALA A 739 -8.38 -10.73 -4.87
CA ALA A 739 -9.12 -11.90 -4.39
C ALA A 739 -8.99 -13.09 -5.37
N LEU A 740 -9.02 -12.84 -6.68
CA LEU A 740 -8.83 -13.84 -7.71
C LEU A 740 -7.39 -14.38 -7.72
N ALA A 741 -6.40 -13.49 -7.64
CA ALA A 741 -4.99 -13.84 -7.54
C ALA A 741 -4.73 -14.76 -6.33
N ARG A 742 -5.27 -14.39 -5.16
CA ARG A 742 -5.24 -15.21 -3.94
C ARG A 742 -5.83 -16.60 -4.17
N SER A 743 -7.02 -16.65 -4.76
CA SER A 743 -7.73 -17.90 -5.02
C SER A 743 -6.94 -18.82 -5.95
N GLN A 744 -6.43 -18.30 -7.06
CA GLN A 744 -5.67 -19.07 -8.04
C GLN A 744 -4.30 -19.50 -7.54
N ALA A 745 -3.66 -18.68 -6.69
CA ALA A 745 -2.41 -19.02 -6.02
C ALA A 745 -2.61 -20.03 -4.86
N LYS A 746 -3.87 -20.40 -4.55
CA LYS A 746 -4.24 -21.33 -3.48
C LYS A 746 -3.74 -20.88 -2.09
N ILE A 747 -3.66 -19.58 -1.86
CA ILE A 747 -3.23 -19.00 -0.59
C ILE A 747 -4.35 -19.17 0.45
N ARG A 748 -4.11 -20.03 1.44
CA ARG A 748 -5.10 -20.43 2.47
C ARG A 748 -4.97 -19.64 3.78
N THR A 749 -3.84 -18.99 4.02
CA THR A 749 -3.59 -18.21 5.23
C THR A 749 -4.48 -16.95 5.24
N GLN A 750 -4.75 -16.44 6.45
CA GLN A 750 -5.43 -15.16 6.61
C GLN A 750 -4.49 -13.98 6.38
N GLY A 751 -3.21 -14.09 6.76
CA GLY A 751 -2.16 -13.14 6.41
C GLY A 751 -1.71 -13.29 4.97
N ILE A 752 -2.04 -12.29 4.16
CA ILE A 752 -1.52 -12.05 2.82
C ILE A 752 -1.00 -10.63 2.82
N GLN A 753 0.24 -10.44 2.39
CA GLN A 753 0.77 -9.10 2.20
C GLN A 753 0.54 -8.68 0.75
N ILE A 754 -0.04 -7.49 0.59
CA ILE A 754 -0.16 -6.85 -0.72
C ILE A 754 1.03 -5.92 -0.85
N GLU A 755 1.91 -6.24 -1.78
CA GLU A 755 3.13 -5.48 -2.05
C GLU A 755 2.86 -4.59 -3.27
N HIS A 756 2.81 -3.27 -3.07
CA HIS A 756 2.51 -2.31 -4.12
C HIS A 756 3.81 -1.75 -4.71
N LEU A 757 3.97 -1.84 -6.03
CA LEU A 757 5.17 -1.42 -6.76
C LEU A 757 4.90 -0.27 -7.75
N PRO A 758 5.74 0.78 -7.77
CA PRO A 758 6.94 0.96 -6.95
C PRO A 758 6.62 1.21 -5.47
N GLU A 759 7.48 0.71 -4.58
CA GLU A 759 7.44 1.14 -3.17
C GLU A 759 7.70 2.65 -3.14
N MET A 760 6.78 3.42 -2.56
CA MET A 760 7.02 4.84 -2.30
C MET A 760 8.12 4.93 -1.24
N GLY A 761 9.36 5.14 -1.68
CA GLY A 761 10.54 4.92 -0.85
C GLY A 761 10.51 5.66 0.48
N ASN A 762 10.96 4.97 1.53
CA ASN A 762 11.33 5.56 2.81
C ASN A 762 12.21 6.80 2.59
N PHE A 763 12.06 7.82 3.43
CA PHE A 763 12.86 9.05 3.40
C PHE A 763 14.37 8.79 3.25
N LEU A 764 14.89 7.69 3.80
CA LEU A 764 16.30 7.28 3.66
C LEU A 764 16.67 6.83 2.24
N ALA A 765 15.79 6.15 1.51
CA ALA A 765 16.01 5.76 0.12
C ALA A 765 16.03 6.98 -0.83
N GLN A 766 15.20 8.00 -0.54
CA GLN A 766 15.22 9.28 -1.24
C GLN A 766 16.46 10.12 -0.90
N ALA A 767 17.00 9.98 0.31
CA ALA A 767 18.25 10.63 0.73
C ALA A 767 19.51 9.99 0.11
N THR A 768 19.42 8.73 -0.35
CA THR A 768 20.52 8.00 -1.03
C THR A 768 20.44 8.02 -2.55
N LEU A 769 19.46 8.69 -3.16
CA LEU A 769 19.50 8.98 -4.60
C LEU A 769 20.79 9.77 -4.90
N PRO A 770 21.54 9.43 -5.97
CA PRO A 770 22.75 10.16 -6.32
C PRO A 770 22.45 11.66 -6.42
N LEU A 771 23.27 12.47 -5.74
CA LEU A 771 23.19 13.95 -5.76
C LEU A 771 23.23 14.56 -7.17
N GLU A 772 23.52 13.76 -8.21
CA GLU A 772 23.62 14.18 -9.60
C GLU A 772 22.30 14.70 -10.20
N GLN A 773 21.12 14.30 -9.70
CA GLN A 773 19.84 14.80 -10.25
C GLN A 773 19.40 16.17 -9.72
N LYS A 774 20.09 16.76 -8.73
CA LYS A 774 19.83 18.15 -8.27
C LYS A 774 20.63 19.21 -9.05
N ALA A 775 21.50 18.80 -9.98
CA ALA A 775 22.43 19.69 -10.67
C ALA A 775 21.90 20.30 -11.99
N LEU A 776 20.65 20.04 -12.39
CA LEU A 776 20.11 20.51 -13.69
C LEU A 776 19.52 21.94 -13.67
N LEU A 777 19.41 22.59 -12.51
CA LEU A 777 18.82 23.93 -12.40
C LEU A 777 19.74 25.07 -12.91
N PRO A 778 21.07 25.08 -12.69
CA PRO A 778 21.93 26.19 -13.12
C PRO A 778 22.12 26.27 -14.64
N GLU A 779 22.28 25.14 -15.32
CA GLU A 779 22.57 25.10 -16.76
C GLU A 779 21.33 25.42 -17.61
N ILE A 780 20.14 24.99 -17.17
CA ILE A 780 18.87 25.37 -17.80
C ILE A 780 18.61 26.87 -17.59
N ARG A 781 18.83 27.39 -16.38
CA ARG A 781 18.70 28.83 -16.09
C ARG A 781 19.63 29.68 -16.97
N ALA A 782 20.90 29.28 -17.08
CA ALA A 782 21.87 29.97 -17.93
C ALA A 782 21.51 29.90 -19.43
N SER A 783 20.83 28.85 -19.87
CA SER A 783 20.36 28.69 -21.25
C SER A 783 19.12 29.55 -21.53
N VAL A 784 18.19 29.64 -20.59
CA VAL A 784 16.97 30.48 -20.67
C VAL A 784 17.33 31.97 -20.59
N GLU A 785 18.24 32.36 -19.70
CA GLU A 785 18.76 33.74 -19.59
C GLU A 785 19.49 34.20 -20.87
N ARG A 786 20.12 33.26 -21.59
CA ARG A 786 20.75 33.54 -22.90
C ARG A 786 19.73 33.74 -24.03
N LEU A 787 18.62 33.02 -23.99
CA LEU A 787 17.61 33.04 -25.05
C LEU A 787 16.59 34.18 -24.90
N PHE A 788 16.34 34.65 -23.66
CA PHE A 788 15.34 35.69 -23.38
C PHE A 788 15.84 36.75 -22.38
N PRO A 789 16.76 37.65 -22.79
CA PRO A 789 17.47 38.54 -21.88
C PRO A 789 16.63 39.68 -21.25
N SER A 790 15.38 39.88 -21.68
CA SER A 790 14.56 41.04 -21.27
C SER A 790 13.15 40.72 -20.75
N SER A 791 12.81 39.45 -20.54
CA SER A 791 11.50 39.06 -20.00
C SER A 791 11.60 38.63 -18.53
N THR A 792 11.55 39.61 -17.62
CA THR A 792 11.49 39.39 -16.15
C THR A 792 10.29 38.55 -15.71
N HIS A 793 9.25 38.43 -16.54
CA HIS A 793 8.04 37.66 -16.21
C HIS A 793 8.19 36.14 -16.42
N VAL A 794 9.12 35.67 -17.28
CA VAL A 794 9.35 34.23 -17.51
C VAL A 794 10.25 33.64 -16.43
N LEU A 795 11.22 34.42 -15.95
CA LEU A 795 12.13 34.00 -14.87
C LEU A 795 11.42 33.93 -13.50
N ALA A 796 10.42 34.79 -13.24
CA ALA A 796 9.63 34.76 -12.01
C ALA A 796 8.75 33.50 -11.86
N MET A 797 8.42 32.82 -12.98
CA MET A 797 7.66 31.57 -12.97
C MET A 797 8.53 30.33 -12.63
N LEU A 798 9.86 30.48 -12.58
CA LEU A 798 10.81 29.42 -12.25
C LEU A 798 11.35 29.51 -10.82
N GLU A 799 10.95 30.53 -10.06
CA GLU A 799 11.28 30.69 -8.64
C GLU A 799 10.51 29.64 -7.81
N PRO A 800 11.18 28.87 -6.92
CA PRO A 800 10.52 27.86 -6.07
C PRO A 800 9.39 28.44 -5.21
N GLU A 801 9.45 29.73 -4.87
CA GLU A 801 8.43 30.42 -4.08
C GLU A 801 7.11 30.65 -4.83
N PHE A 802 7.11 30.64 -6.17
CA PHE A 802 5.88 30.78 -6.97
C PHE A 802 4.97 29.55 -6.87
N PHE A 803 5.56 28.35 -6.70
CA PHE A 803 4.82 27.10 -6.53
C PHE A 803 4.32 26.84 -5.10
N LEU A 804 4.68 27.70 -4.13
CA LEU A 804 4.25 27.58 -2.74
C LEU A 804 2.98 28.40 -2.41
N LYS A 805 2.39 29.09 -3.41
CA LYS A 805 1.18 29.91 -3.24
C LYS A 805 -0.03 29.49 -4.08
N PHE A 806 -0.02 28.28 -4.65
CA PHE A 806 -1.20 27.66 -5.27
C PHE A 806 -1.46 26.27 -4.69
#